data_AF-A0A436ZS30-F1
#
_entry.id   AF-A0A436ZS30-F1
#
_cell.length_a   1.000
_cell.length_b   1.000
_cell.length_c   1.000
_cell.angle_alpha   90.00
_cell.angle_beta   90.00
_cell.angle_gamma   90.00
#
_symmetry.space_group_name_H-M   'P 1'
#
loop_
_entity.id
_entity.type
_entity.pdbx_description
1 polymer ?
#
loop_
_entity_poly.entity_id
_entity_poly.type
_entity_poly.pdbx_seq_one_letter_code
_entity_poly.pdbx_strand_id
1 'polypeptide(L)'
;MSRFSDLLFPIAFVFMATAGAEASWGKWYPPAANWVNNLTSILGDGGVHGFIFNGSTLPDGVDPGRYNWCNMPHVHPKTYIIPPATFELVYVEVIQRHHKRTPYQDNTFPVETYPWDCSDQGLYTYGEPLGIEINSSARVYWKVEDNPVNPFIAPGFRGNCQFPQITRGGLDDSWQHGRDLYEVYGTMLKFLPSKYDPTIIYRVTSNQITSQVAGMLIGGMFGLTNSDHIPLSIQPESVDSLQPSYSCPKASKLYQEYGVGSMDPKWRLHLDKTREFLRTLDLISGVPAGNDGFHRSFDHYYDNLSARLCHQKPLPCSVKNSSQCVTQHQADTVFRLGQYEYSYVYRDSPQSLEAAAGSFGIWIAELAHNIRNSILRKSSVKYRHNIAHDGSISRLLSVLQLDIMVWPGMGSEVVFEIYKDKNKGALYYLDRLNIFFSNHRSAKSIDDMRVRTPRFTRISGHNLLWFRTIPTLCIYEHLTARRAIIRAMSSSGSSEDATTVLAWSIAVPPKPLPAIDSIKRICIIDFDNTLYRSPVPSNIWDGPSIGILRDKDRLLGGGWWQTPSILDATIDQHGADPDVNSKSDRGRRYPDRWNRPIVDIARKINQNPHTLNVLLTGRNRKLFSKTVLRILENVDFKFDLVVLKQDHPQLGHEFTTTMEFKKSFISMLLNHYRETERISIYEDRPGHSRQFRDFGDEFNQGFVRNPLVQPRVRFDVVQVQPAHRDLDPLEEIKQVKFMLQRHNRLAQTMDASLRPPPAKLFKRVCHTSYMLQPETTHTLLLKFRLKPRLNPREVDFFGRYIPIRMGKCEPLEIESLGGMGAQVQFETVSFGSYSDYIWAVRVRPVGSGATVSTMNTIPTIILAKGIDVAESFLQRIENWEDVRPGDPRYLRFFATVGEQLRLQISAPKTTSQSVGVELPRRRMFPDKPLE
;
A
#
# COMPACT_ATOMS: atom_id res chain seq x y z
N MET A 1 -40.51 -61.99 21.87
CA MET A 1 -39.98 -60.88 22.69
C MET A 1 -39.24 -59.92 21.77
N SER A 2 -39.40 -58.62 22.01
CA SER A 2 -39.41 -57.54 21.02
C SER A 2 -38.05 -56.99 20.57
N ARG A 3 -37.93 -56.87 19.23
CA ARG A 3 -37.30 -55.84 18.38
C ARG A 3 -36.04 -55.10 18.88
N PHE A 4 -34.93 -55.40 18.21
CA PHE A 4 -33.80 -54.50 17.95
C PHE A 4 -33.88 -54.05 16.49
N SER A 5 -34.22 -52.79 16.25
CA SER A 5 -33.82 -51.99 15.08
C SER A 5 -34.40 -50.58 15.22
N ASP A 6 -33.64 -49.58 14.75
CA ASP A 6 -34.00 -48.17 14.58
C ASP A 6 -33.79 -47.26 15.79
N LEU A 7 -32.81 -46.35 15.70
CA LEU A 7 -32.93 -44.90 15.97
C LEU A 7 -31.56 -44.19 15.94
N LEU A 8 -31.08 -43.91 14.73
CA LEU A 8 -30.21 -42.76 14.45
C LEU A 8 -31.09 -41.50 14.46
N PHE A 9 -31.10 -40.77 15.58
CA PHE A 9 -31.69 -39.42 15.63
C PHE A 9 -30.61 -38.38 15.31
N PRO A 10 -30.79 -37.54 14.28
CA PRO A 10 -29.93 -36.39 14.05
C PRO A 10 -30.19 -35.35 15.14
N ILE A 11 -29.14 -34.88 15.80
CA ILE A 11 -29.20 -33.72 16.69
C ILE A 11 -29.43 -32.48 15.80
N ALA A 12 -30.70 -32.16 15.57
CA ALA A 12 -31.13 -30.91 15.00
C ALA A 12 -30.78 -29.78 15.98
N PHE A 13 -29.70 -29.03 15.70
CA PHE A 13 -29.54 -27.70 16.27
C PHE A 13 -30.58 -26.77 15.63
N VAL A 14 -31.75 -26.68 16.25
CA VAL A 14 -32.73 -25.63 15.99
C VAL A 14 -32.11 -24.31 16.47
N PHE A 15 -31.41 -23.60 15.58
CA PHE A 15 -31.19 -22.17 15.75
C PHE A 15 -32.49 -21.48 15.34
N MET A 16 -33.30 -21.09 16.33
CA MET A 16 -34.36 -20.11 16.11
C MET A 16 -33.75 -18.88 15.45
N ALA A 17 -34.27 -18.53 14.27
CA ALA A 17 -34.03 -17.25 13.64
C ALA A 17 -34.66 -16.16 14.51
N THR A 18 -33.86 -15.52 15.36
CA THR A 18 -34.25 -14.23 15.93
C THR A 18 -34.03 -13.18 14.84
N ALA A 19 -35.15 -12.63 14.36
CA ALA A 19 -35.17 -11.42 13.56
C ALA A 19 -34.38 -10.28 14.23
N GLY A 20 -33.85 -9.38 13.39
CA GLY A 20 -33.15 -8.13 13.71
C GLY A 20 -33.03 -7.73 15.18
N ALA A 21 -31.91 -8.07 15.78
CA ALA A 21 -31.31 -7.22 16.80
C ALA A 21 -29.99 -6.72 16.20
N GLU A 22 -29.89 -5.41 15.97
CA GLU A 22 -28.57 -4.78 15.85
C GLU A 22 -27.77 -5.24 17.07
N ALA A 23 -26.73 -6.05 16.85
CA ALA A 23 -25.82 -6.39 17.92
C ALA A 23 -25.02 -5.12 18.23
N SER A 24 -25.58 -4.25 19.07
CA SER A 24 -24.83 -3.18 19.71
C SER A 24 -23.71 -3.89 20.49
N TRP A 25 -22.45 -3.55 20.18
CA TRP A 25 -21.41 -3.69 21.20
C TRP A 25 -21.94 -2.96 22.43
N GLY A 26 -21.80 -3.58 23.60
CA GLY A 26 -22.50 -3.11 24.81
C GLY A 26 -22.39 -1.61 25.01
N LYS A 27 -23.36 -1.00 25.69
CA LYS A 27 -23.42 0.45 25.94
C LYS A 27 -22.02 1.03 26.24
N TRP A 28 -21.60 2.03 25.47
CA TRP A 28 -20.39 2.80 25.79
C TRP A 28 -20.60 3.50 27.13
N TYR A 29 -19.64 3.32 28.03
CA TYR A 29 -19.55 4.00 29.30
C TYR A 29 -18.47 5.08 29.20
N PRO A 30 -18.79 6.33 29.59
CA PRO A 30 -17.79 7.38 29.61
C PRO A 30 -16.62 7.03 30.54
N PRO A 31 -15.37 7.35 30.15
CA PRO A 31 -14.23 7.30 31.07
C PRO A 31 -14.38 8.34 32.18
N ALA A 32 -13.63 8.20 33.29
CA ALA A 32 -13.62 9.17 34.37
C ALA A 32 -13.10 10.51 33.86
N ALA A 33 -13.77 11.58 34.27
CA ALA A 33 -13.24 12.92 34.10
C ALA A 33 -11.97 13.06 34.95
N ASN A 34 -10.84 13.29 34.30
CA ASN A 34 -9.54 13.45 34.95
C ASN A 34 -8.67 14.43 34.14
N TRP A 35 -7.38 14.55 34.48
CA TRP A 35 -6.50 15.51 33.80
C TRP A 35 -6.32 15.21 32.31
N VAL A 36 -6.31 13.93 31.91
CA VAL A 36 -5.98 13.51 30.54
C VAL A 36 -7.05 13.90 29.52
N ASN A 37 -8.31 14.02 29.94
CA ASN A 37 -9.43 14.43 29.08
C ASN A 37 -9.93 15.86 29.39
N ASN A 38 -9.18 16.62 30.19
CA ASN A 38 -9.44 18.03 30.47
C ASN A 38 -8.42 18.91 29.74
N LEU A 39 -8.82 19.47 28.59
CA LEU A 39 -7.94 20.29 27.76
C LEU A 39 -7.40 21.54 28.49
N THR A 40 -8.14 22.09 29.46
CA THR A 40 -7.66 23.22 30.26
C THR A 40 -6.49 22.79 31.14
N SER A 41 -6.58 21.64 31.81
CA SER A 41 -5.47 21.06 32.58
C SER A 41 -4.28 20.71 31.68
N ILE A 42 -4.52 20.06 30.54
CA ILE A 42 -3.48 19.70 29.56
C ILE A 42 -2.65 20.92 29.14
N LEU A 43 -3.29 22.06 28.89
CA LEU A 43 -2.62 23.27 28.44
C LEU A 43 -2.07 24.14 29.57
N GLY A 44 -2.68 24.11 30.76
CA GLY A 44 -2.33 24.97 31.89
C GLY A 44 -1.31 24.38 32.87
N ASP A 45 -1.20 23.05 32.93
CA ASP A 45 -0.35 22.37 33.91
C ASP A 45 1.12 22.33 33.48
N GLY A 46 2.02 22.35 34.46
CA GLY A 46 3.45 22.09 34.25
C GLY A 46 3.80 20.61 34.39
N GLY A 47 4.84 20.15 33.69
CA GLY A 47 5.33 18.77 33.78
C GLY A 47 4.42 17.72 33.12
N VAL A 48 4.50 16.47 33.55
CA VAL A 48 3.83 15.33 32.88
C VAL A 48 3.01 14.46 33.84
N HIS A 49 2.40 15.06 34.87
CA HIS A 49 1.57 14.34 35.86
C HIS A 49 2.29 13.17 36.55
N GLY A 50 3.60 13.34 36.77
CA GLY A 50 4.48 12.35 37.38
C GLY A 50 4.87 11.19 36.47
N PHE A 51 4.54 11.22 35.18
CA PHE A 51 4.99 10.23 34.20
C PHE A 51 6.49 10.37 33.92
N ILE A 52 7.11 9.29 33.48
CA ILE A 52 8.55 9.24 33.19
C ILE A 52 8.78 9.03 31.69
N PHE A 53 9.69 9.82 31.11
CA PHE A 53 9.99 9.84 29.67
C PHE A 53 11.50 9.76 29.37
N ASN A 54 12.36 9.65 30.38
CA ASN A 54 13.80 9.86 30.25
C ASN A 54 14.67 8.62 30.56
N GLY A 55 14.08 7.42 30.66
CA GLY A 55 14.85 6.19 30.88
C GLY A 55 14.01 4.97 31.22
N SER A 56 14.59 3.78 31.07
CA SER A 56 13.91 2.50 31.35
C SER A 56 13.88 2.14 32.83
N THR A 57 14.80 2.72 33.62
CA THR A 57 14.88 2.51 35.08
C THR A 57 14.09 3.57 35.82
N LEU A 58 13.29 3.14 36.80
CA LEU A 58 12.63 4.05 37.73
C LEU A 58 13.65 4.62 38.74
N PRO A 59 13.58 5.92 39.10
CA PRO A 59 14.36 6.47 40.19
C PRO A 59 14.05 5.80 41.53
N ASP A 60 15.02 5.80 42.45
CA ASP A 60 14.85 5.25 43.79
C ASP A 60 13.67 5.90 44.53
N GLY A 61 12.85 5.07 45.19
CA GLY A 61 11.68 5.51 45.95
C GLY A 61 10.44 5.82 45.11
N VAL A 62 10.51 5.73 43.78
CA VAL A 62 9.33 5.83 42.90
C VAL A 62 8.56 4.50 42.92
N ASP A 63 7.23 4.61 42.96
CA ASP A 63 6.32 3.46 42.88
C ASP A 63 6.63 2.60 41.63
N PRO A 64 6.89 1.28 41.77
CA PRO A 64 7.07 0.37 40.66
C PRO A 64 5.90 0.34 39.66
N GLY A 65 4.69 0.74 40.07
CA GLY A 65 3.52 0.89 39.20
C GLY A 65 3.45 2.22 38.44
N ARG A 66 4.45 3.10 38.57
CA ARG A 66 4.45 4.41 37.92
C ARG A 66 4.55 4.28 36.41
N TYR A 67 3.70 5.00 35.69
CA TYR A 67 3.79 5.10 34.23
C TYR A 67 5.18 5.59 33.79
N ASN A 68 5.87 4.73 33.06
CA ASN A 68 7.14 5.03 32.42
C ASN A 68 7.01 4.73 30.93
N TRP A 69 6.99 5.78 30.10
CA TRP A 69 6.87 5.66 28.65
C TRP A 69 7.94 4.78 28.04
N CYS A 70 9.15 4.80 28.60
CA CYS A 70 10.31 4.13 28.03
C CYS A 70 10.38 2.63 28.34
N ASN A 71 9.76 2.21 29.45
CA ASN A 71 9.64 0.82 29.87
C ASN A 71 8.48 0.73 30.87
N MET A 72 7.29 0.42 30.36
CA MET A 72 6.06 0.42 31.14
C MET A 72 6.13 -0.67 32.22
N PRO A 73 5.61 -0.41 33.44
CA PRO A 73 5.37 -1.46 34.42
C PRO A 73 4.63 -2.66 33.83
N HIS A 74 5.17 -3.84 34.14
CA HIS A 74 4.73 -5.14 33.65
C HIS A 74 4.82 -6.18 34.78
N VAL A 75 4.40 -7.40 34.50
CA VAL A 75 4.44 -8.53 35.42
C VAL A 75 5.87 -8.68 35.95
N HIS A 76 6.00 -8.52 37.27
CA HIS A 76 7.28 -8.50 37.94
C HIS A 76 7.20 -9.26 39.27
N PRO A 77 8.21 -10.07 39.63
CA PRO A 77 8.14 -10.98 40.77
C PRO A 77 7.91 -10.28 42.11
N LYS A 78 8.46 -9.07 42.29
CA LYS A 78 8.29 -8.29 43.53
C LYS A 78 6.88 -7.71 43.73
N THR A 79 6.13 -7.49 42.66
CA THR A 79 4.79 -6.88 42.71
C THR A 79 3.68 -7.89 42.48
N TYR A 80 4.02 -9.08 41.98
CA TYR A 80 3.05 -10.13 41.68
C TYR A 80 2.42 -10.71 42.96
N ILE A 81 1.10 -10.60 43.07
CA ILE A 81 0.34 -11.20 44.17
C ILE A 81 -0.06 -12.62 43.80
N ILE A 82 0.48 -13.61 44.51
CA ILE A 82 0.15 -15.03 44.33
C ILE A 82 -1.29 -15.28 44.78
N PRO A 83 -2.16 -15.85 43.91
CA PRO A 83 -3.52 -16.17 44.29
C PRO A 83 -3.58 -17.34 45.31
N PRO A 84 -4.65 -17.45 46.13
CA PRO A 84 -4.82 -18.52 47.11
C PRO A 84 -4.69 -19.93 46.50
N ALA A 85 -4.14 -20.88 47.26
CA ALA A 85 -3.83 -22.24 46.80
C ALA A 85 -5.04 -23.07 46.30
N THR A 86 -6.27 -22.63 46.62
CA THR A 86 -7.53 -23.20 46.10
C THR A 86 -7.72 -22.91 44.60
N PHE A 87 -7.00 -21.94 44.04
CA PHE A 87 -7.04 -21.61 42.63
C PHE A 87 -5.81 -22.17 41.91
N GLU A 88 -6.05 -22.88 40.82
CA GLU A 88 -5.04 -23.46 39.95
C GLU A 88 -4.96 -22.64 38.66
N LEU A 89 -3.79 -22.11 38.31
CA LEU A 89 -3.58 -21.43 37.02
C LEU A 89 -3.61 -22.47 35.89
N VAL A 90 -4.46 -22.27 34.88
CA VAL A 90 -4.62 -23.22 33.77
C VAL A 90 -4.28 -22.63 32.40
N TYR A 91 -4.30 -21.31 32.25
CA TYR A 91 -4.00 -20.64 30.98
C TYR A 91 -3.52 -19.21 31.21
N VAL A 92 -2.56 -18.77 30.40
CA VAL A 92 -2.11 -17.39 30.33
C VAL A 92 -2.02 -16.96 28.88
N GLU A 93 -2.58 -15.79 28.55
CA GLU A 93 -2.36 -15.13 27.27
C GLU A 93 -1.96 -13.67 27.50
N VAL A 94 -0.82 -13.28 26.95
CA VAL A 94 -0.23 -11.94 27.04
C VAL A 94 -0.35 -11.27 25.69
N ILE A 95 -0.68 -9.97 25.69
CA ILE A 95 -0.42 -9.08 24.56
C ILE A 95 0.42 -7.92 25.04
N GLN A 96 1.52 -7.66 24.34
CA GLN A 96 2.54 -6.67 24.70
C GLN A 96 2.82 -5.75 23.51
N ARG A 97 3.01 -4.44 23.74
CA ARG A 97 3.61 -3.52 22.75
C ARG A 97 5.11 -3.81 22.62
N HIS A 98 5.66 -3.67 21.42
CA HIS A 98 7.11 -3.63 21.23
C HIS A 98 7.82 -2.66 22.21
N HIS A 99 9.13 -2.86 22.40
CA HIS A 99 9.95 -2.04 23.29
C HIS A 99 10.53 -0.80 22.60
N LYS A 100 11.41 -0.09 23.30
CA LYS A 100 12.03 1.17 22.89
C LYS A 100 12.70 1.06 21.51
N ARG A 101 12.42 2.04 20.65
CA ARG A 101 12.88 2.12 19.26
C ARG A 101 13.25 3.55 18.88
N THR A 102 13.94 3.69 17.75
CA THR A 102 14.03 4.97 17.05
C THR A 102 12.62 5.47 16.64
N PRO A 103 12.41 6.78 16.42
CA PRO A 103 11.14 7.27 15.91
C PRO A 103 10.82 6.70 14.52
N TYR A 104 9.58 6.83 14.06
CA TYR A 104 9.28 6.57 12.65
C TYR A 104 9.97 7.60 11.75
N GLN A 105 10.36 7.19 10.54
CA GLN A 105 11.01 8.06 9.57
C GLN A 105 10.19 9.32 9.26
N ASP A 106 8.87 9.17 9.11
CA ASP A 106 7.95 10.29 8.83
C ASP A 106 7.72 11.21 10.04
N ASN A 107 8.13 10.78 11.23
CA ASN A 107 8.06 11.53 12.49
C ASN A 107 9.37 12.30 12.76
N THR A 108 10.38 12.15 11.90
CA THR A 108 11.62 12.93 11.99
C THR A 108 11.42 14.35 11.47
N PHE A 109 12.19 15.31 11.99
CA PHE A 109 12.21 16.65 11.43
C PHE A 109 12.85 16.63 10.03
N PRO A 110 12.55 17.59 9.13
CA PRO A 110 13.12 17.57 7.77
C PRO A 110 14.64 17.45 7.75
N VAL A 111 15.30 18.09 8.72
CA VAL A 111 16.73 17.95 8.99
C VAL A 111 16.94 17.89 10.50
N GLU A 112 17.62 16.85 10.97
CA GLU A 112 17.99 16.69 12.37
C GLU A 112 19.40 17.24 12.64
N THR A 113 19.60 17.85 13.81
CA THR A 113 20.87 18.53 14.17
C THR A 113 22.00 17.58 14.55
N TYR A 114 21.70 16.30 14.78
CA TYR A 114 22.68 15.29 15.15
C TYR A 114 22.29 13.92 14.58
N PRO A 115 23.27 13.02 14.39
CA PRO A 115 22.98 11.69 13.89
C PRO A 115 22.43 10.75 14.98
N TRP A 116 21.75 9.69 14.55
CA TRP A 116 21.42 8.54 15.39
C TRP A 116 22.29 7.35 14.99
N ASP A 117 23.00 6.79 15.96
CA ASP A 117 23.85 5.61 15.78
C ASP A 117 23.14 4.34 16.29
N CYS A 118 23.20 3.28 15.49
CA CYS A 118 22.67 1.95 15.75
C CYS A 118 23.72 0.85 15.49
N SER A 119 25.01 1.19 15.58
CA SER A 119 26.13 0.25 15.37
C SER A 119 26.21 -0.91 16.37
N ASP A 120 25.51 -0.80 17.50
CA ASP A 120 25.58 -1.72 18.66
C ASP A 120 24.59 -2.90 18.58
N GLN A 121 23.97 -3.11 17.42
CA GLN A 121 23.02 -4.19 17.16
C GLN A 121 22.99 -4.59 15.69
N GLY A 122 22.56 -5.83 15.41
CA GLY A 122 22.37 -6.34 14.06
C GLY A 122 20.90 -6.59 13.74
N LEU A 123 20.48 -6.23 12.52
CA LEU A 123 19.14 -6.52 12.01
C LEU A 123 19.12 -7.89 11.31
N TYR A 124 18.98 -8.96 12.08
CA TYR A 124 19.01 -10.32 11.55
C TYR A 124 17.74 -10.63 10.73
N THR A 125 17.93 -10.86 9.44
CA THR A 125 16.88 -11.20 8.47
C THR A 125 17.45 -12.20 7.46
N TYR A 126 17.25 -13.49 7.70
CA TYR A 126 17.70 -14.56 6.79
C TYR A 126 16.84 -15.81 6.96
N GLY A 127 16.88 -16.71 5.97
CA GLY A 127 16.21 -18.01 6.06
C GLY A 127 17.19 -19.08 6.56
N GLU A 128 16.72 -19.95 7.47
CA GLU A 128 17.44 -21.14 7.95
C GLU A 128 16.65 -22.40 7.51
N PRO A 129 17.29 -23.38 6.85
CA PRO A 129 16.65 -24.67 6.57
C PRO A 129 16.24 -25.39 7.85
N LEU A 130 14.96 -25.77 7.97
CA LEU A 130 14.48 -26.61 9.07
C LEU A 130 14.54 -28.09 8.65
N GLY A 131 15.19 -28.96 9.43
CA GLY A 131 15.26 -30.40 9.14
C GLY A 131 16.64 -31.02 9.39
N ILE A 132 16.88 -32.20 8.81
CA ILE A 132 18.16 -32.93 8.98
C ILE A 132 19.29 -32.13 8.34
N GLU A 133 20.26 -31.76 9.18
CA GLU A 133 21.41 -30.89 8.91
C GLU A 133 22.27 -31.42 7.74
N ILE A 134 22.07 -30.87 6.54
CA ILE A 134 23.05 -31.01 5.46
C ILE A 134 23.78 -29.68 5.24
N ASN A 135 23.07 -28.54 5.38
CA ASN A 135 23.63 -27.19 5.26
C ASN A 135 22.90 -26.22 6.20
N SER A 136 23.64 -25.38 6.93
CA SER A 136 23.09 -24.30 7.78
C SER A 136 23.41 -22.92 7.20
N SER A 137 22.58 -21.91 7.49
CA SER A 137 22.84 -20.55 7.05
C SER A 137 23.88 -19.86 7.93
N ALA A 138 24.66 -18.96 7.33
CA ALA A 138 25.51 -18.06 8.11
C ALA A 138 24.65 -17.06 8.89
N ARG A 139 25.07 -16.69 10.11
CA ARG A 139 24.41 -15.66 10.92
C ARG A 139 24.68 -14.27 10.34
N VAL A 140 23.87 -13.89 9.36
CA VAL A 140 23.98 -12.60 8.67
C VAL A 140 22.93 -11.61 9.17
N TYR A 141 23.28 -10.32 9.14
CA TYR A 141 22.38 -9.23 9.53
C TYR A 141 22.58 -8.04 8.59
N TRP A 142 21.57 -7.19 8.48
CA TRP A 142 21.70 -5.95 7.73
C TRP A 142 22.49 -4.92 8.52
N LYS A 143 23.48 -4.33 7.85
CA LYS A 143 24.18 -3.13 8.28
C LYS A 143 23.74 -1.99 7.38
N VAL A 144 23.13 -0.96 7.96
CA VAL A 144 22.70 0.22 7.19
C VAL A 144 23.95 1.01 6.78
N GLU A 145 24.05 1.33 5.49
CA GLU A 145 25.17 2.06 4.90
C GLU A 145 24.69 3.40 4.35
N ASP A 146 25.44 4.47 4.63
CA ASP A 146 25.30 5.77 3.97
C ASP A 146 26.43 5.92 2.95
N ASN A 147 26.10 6.17 1.69
CA ASN A 147 27.08 6.33 0.62
C ASN A 147 27.29 7.82 0.34
N PRO A 148 28.49 8.38 0.61
CA PRO A 148 28.74 9.81 0.49
C PRO A 148 28.65 10.35 -0.95
N VAL A 149 28.69 9.47 -1.96
CA VAL A 149 28.53 9.84 -3.38
C VAL A 149 27.07 9.87 -3.80
N ASN A 150 26.17 9.21 -3.05
CA ASN A 150 24.75 9.21 -3.35
C ASN A 150 24.15 10.60 -3.02
N PRO A 151 23.67 11.38 -4.01
CA PRO A 151 23.14 12.72 -3.75
C PRO A 151 21.75 12.68 -3.09
N PHE A 152 21.10 11.51 -3.03
CA PHE A 152 19.81 11.35 -2.39
C PHE A 152 19.97 11.16 -0.88
N ILE A 153 19.40 12.09 -0.12
CA ILE A 153 19.44 12.14 1.32
C ILE A 153 18.02 11.90 1.84
N ALA A 154 17.84 10.87 2.67
CA ALA A 154 16.60 10.71 3.41
C ALA A 154 16.42 11.88 4.39
N PRO A 155 15.21 12.44 4.54
CA PRO A 155 14.94 13.45 5.57
C PRO A 155 15.21 12.87 6.97
N GLY A 156 15.38 13.73 7.98
CA GLY A 156 15.51 13.25 9.36
C GLY A 156 16.94 13.08 9.87
N PHE A 157 17.10 12.07 10.73
CA PHE A 157 18.36 11.76 11.39
C PHE A 157 19.37 11.24 10.38
N ARG A 158 20.57 11.80 10.40
CA ARG A 158 21.75 11.18 9.79
C ARG A 158 22.19 9.98 10.62
N GLY A 159 22.99 9.08 10.03
CA GLY A 159 23.54 7.93 10.75
C GLY A 159 23.27 6.61 10.05
N ASN A 160 23.22 5.53 10.82
CA ASN A 160 23.20 4.15 10.33
C ASN A 160 22.06 3.32 10.94
N CYS A 161 20.94 3.98 11.24
CA CYS A 161 19.71 3.34 11.67
C CYS A 161 18.71 3.24 10.51
N GLN A 162 17.92 2.17 10.48
CA GLN A 162 16.75 2.03 9.62
C GLN A 162 15.53 2.51 10.42
N PHE A 163 14.88 3.61 10.06
CA PHE A 163 13.77 4.13 10.87
C PHE A 163 12.41 3.54 10.45
N PRO A 164 11.58 3.02 11.38
CA PRO A 164 11.88 2.74 12.78
C PRO A 164 12.72 1.45 12.95
N GLN A 165 13.52 1.41 14.00
CA GLN A 165 14.33 0.24 14.39
C GLN A 165 14.34 0.11 15.91
N ILE A 166 14.15 -1.10 16.42
CA ILE A 166 14.36 -1.39 17.85
C ILE A 166 15.78 -0.96 18.24
N THR A 167 16.00 -0.42 19.43
CA THR A 167 17.36 -0.04 19.86
C THR A 167 17.95 -1.09 20.79
N ARG A 168 19.27 -1.03 21.02
CA ARG A 168 19.94 -1.89 22.00
C ARG A 168 19.26 -1.84 23.37
N GLY A 169 18.91 -0.64 23.85
CA GLY A 169 18.15 -0.47 25.10
C GLY A 169 16.77 -1.15 25.04
N GLY A 170 16.06 -1.09 23.91
CA GLY A 170 14.80 -1.81 23.73
C GLY A 170 14.97 -3.33 23.71
N LEU A 171 16.08 -3.86 23.19
CA LEU A 171 16.42 -5.28 23.26
C LEU A 171 16.70 -5.72 24.70
N ASP A 172 17.44 -4.91 25.47
CA ASP A 172 17.74 -5.18 26.88
C ASP A 172 16.46 -5.13 27.74
N ASP A 173 15.61 -4.12 27.53
CA ASP A 173 14.29 -4.01 28.19
C ASP A 173 13.40 -5.24 27.86
N SER A 174 13.45 -5.73 26.62
CA SER A 174 12.72 -6.93 26.20
C SER A 174 13.21 -8.20 26.87
N TRP A 175 14.53 -8.35 27.01
CA TRP A 175 15.11 -9.50 27.70
C TRP A 175 14.72 -9.52 29.18
N GLN A 176 14.80 -8.36 29.84
CA GLN A 176 14.40 -8.24 31.25
C GLN A 176 12.91 -8.53 31.44
N HIS A 177 12.04 -8.02 30.56
CA HIS A 177 10.61 -8.32 30.60
C HIS A 177 10.35 -9.85 30.47
N GLY A 178 11.04 -10.53 29.55
CA GLY A 178 10.96 -11.99 29.44
C GLY A 178 11.42 -12.71 30.70
N ARG A 179 12.52 -12.28 31.30
CA ARG A 179 13.01 -12.82 32.56
C ARG A 179 11.98 -12.66 33.68
N ASP A 180 11.38 -11.48 33.83
CA ASP A 180 10.41 -11.18 34.89
C ASP A 180 9.12 -12.03 34.74
N LEU A 181 8.65 -12.20 33.50
CA LEU A 181 7.53 -13.11 33.18
C LEU A 181 7.85 -14.55 33.57
N TYR A 182 9.08 -15.02 33.31
CA TYR A 182 9.47 -16.38 33.66
C TYR A 182 9.73 -16.57 35.15
N GLU A 183 10.28 -15.57 35.86
CA GLU A 183 10.38 -15.60 37.31
C GLU A 183 8.99 -15.75 37.96
N VAL A 184 7.96 -15.12 37.39
CA VAL A 184 6.57 -15.27 37.84
C VAL A 184 5.97 -16.61 37.42
N TYR A 185 5.87 -16.88 36.12
CA TYR A 185 5.11 -18.03 35.62
C TYR A 185 5.90 -19.34 35.63
N GLY A 186 7.22 -19.31 35.50
CA GLY A 186 8.10 -20.48 35.57
C GLY A 186 8.56 -20.79 36.99
N THR A 187 9.11 -19.81 37.70
CA THR A 187 9.73 -20.05 39.02
C THR A 187 8.73 -20.00 40.17
N MET A 188 8.00 -18.89 40.32
CA MET A 188 7.09 -18.71 41.45
C MET A 188 5.84 -19.60 41.36
N LEU A 189 5.19 -19.63 40.18
CA LEU A 189 3.95 -20.37 39.98
C LEU A 189 4.16 -21.79 39.46
N LYS A 190 5.36 -22.14 38.96
CA LYS A 190 5.67 -23.44 38.36
C LYS A 190 4.69 -23.85 37.25
N PHE A 191 4.19 -22.86 36.52
CA PHE A 191 3.21 -23.03 35.45
C PHE A 191 3.88 -23.30 34.10
N LEU A 192 4.96 -22.57 33.80
CA LEU A 192 5.77 -22.78 32.59
C LEU A 192 6.83 -23.87 32.80
N PRO A 193 7.15 -24.65 31.75
CA PRO A 193 8.24 -25.62 31.78
C PRO A 193 9.61 -24.93 31.93
N SER A 194 10.62 -25.69 32.36
CA SER A 194 11.99 -25.18 32.56
C SER A 194 12.73 -24.85 31.26
N LYS A 195 12.23 -25.36 30.14
CA LYS A 195 12.72 -25.12 28.78
C LYS A 195 11.51 -24.87 27.89
N TYR A 196 11.73 -24.17 26.78
CA TYR A 196 10.70 -24.00 25.76
C TYR A 196 10.16 -25.36 25.29
N ASP A 197 8.84 -25.46 25.18
CA ASP A 197 8.16 -26.61 24.58
C ASP A 197 6.91 -26.14 23.78
N PRO A 198 6.28 -27.02 22.98
CA PRO A 198 5.12 -26.66 22.16
C PRO A 198 3.84 -26.27 22.93
N THR A 199 3.83 -26.30 24.27
CA THR A 199 2.71 -25.76 25.07
C THR A 199 2.74 -24.23 25.16
N ILE A 200 3.77 -23.60 24.59
CA ILE A 200 4.02 -22.16 24.58
C ILE A 200 4.02 -21.68 23.12
N ILE A 201 3.20 -20.67 22.80
CA ILE A 201 3.13 -20.08 21.47
C ILE A 201 3.45 -18.59 21.51
N TYR A 202 4.36 -18.16 20.64
CA TYR A 202 4.64 -16.75 20.39
C TYR A 202 4.02 -16.32 19.06
N ARG A 203 3.42 -15.12 19.05
CA ARG A 203 2.87 -14.48 17.86
C ARG A 203 3.41 -13.07 17.74
N VAL A 204 3.77 -12.68 16.53
CA VAL A 204 4.26 -11.35 16.18
C VAL A 204 3.49 -10.80 15.00
N THR A 205 3.71 -9.53 14.69
CA THR A 205 3.15 -8.86 13.51
C THR A 205 4.11 -8.99 12.32
N SER A 206 3.69 -8.60 11.11
CA SER A 206 4.59 -8.54 9.94
C SER A 206 5.70 -7.48 10.09
N ASN A 207 5.59 -6.56 11.05
CA ASN A 207 6.64 -5.60 11.36
C ASN A 207 7.81 -6.26 12.13
N GLN A 208 9.01 -6.21 11.53
CA GLN A 208 10.21 -6.88 12.02
C GLN A 208 10.60 -6.50 13.47
N ILE A 209 10.29 -5.30 13.94
CA ILE A 209 10.61 -4.89 15.32
C ILE A 209 9.93 -5.81 16.36
N THR A 210 8.73 -6.33 16.05
CA THR A 210 8.02 -7.25 16.96
C THR A 210 8.69 -8.62 17.04
N SER A 211 9.33 -9.07 15.95
CA SER A 211 10.13 -10.31 15.95
C SER A 211 11.44 -10.15 16.72
N GLN A 212 12.08 -8.98 16.63
CA GLN A 212 13.31 -8.67 17.37
C GLN A 212 13.06 -8.62 18.88
N VAL A 213 11.95 -8.00 19.29
CA VAL A 213 11.46 -8.02 20.69
C VAL A 213 11.17 -9.46 21.13
N ALA A 214 10.43 -10.23 20.33
CA ALA A 214 10.15 -11.64 20.66
C ALA A 214 11.43 -12.45 20.90
N GLY A 215 12.45 -12.32 20.03
CA GLY A 215 13.72 -13.03 20.19
C GLY A 215 14.39 -12.77 21.53
N MET A 216 14.47 -11.50 21.94
CA MET A 216 15.07 -11.13 23.23
C MET A 216 14.22 -11.57 24.42
N LEU A 217 12.91 -11.40 24.34
CA LEU A 217 11.96 -11.82 25.37
C LEU A 217 12.07 -13.32 25.64
N ILE A 218 12.08 -14.15 24.60
CA ILE A 218 12.18 -15.60 24.75
C ILE A 218 13.55 -15.99 25.30
N GLY A 219 14.62 -15.30 24.88
CA GLY A 219 15.96 -15.45 25.47
C GLY A 219 15.99 -15.17 26.97
N GLY A 220 15.26 -14.15 27.45
CA GLY A 220 15.10 -13.85 28.86
C GLY A 220 14.27 -14.88 29.63
N MET A 221 13.28 -15.49 28.98
CA MET A 221 12.43 -16.51 29.59
C MET A 221 13.17 -17.84 29.79
N PHE A 222 13.87 -18.35 28.77
CA PHE A 222 14.35 -19.74 28.77
C PHE A 222 15.87 -19.90 28.74
N GLY A 223 16.64 -18.81 28.71
CA GLY A 223 18.11 -18.87 28.69
C GLY A 223 18.64 -19.61 27.47
N LEU A 224 18.14 -19.25 26.28
CA LEU A 224 18.39 -19.97 25.04
C LEU A 224 19.84 -19.92 24.56
N THR A 225 20.21 -20.91 23.77
CA THR A 225 21.45 -21.00 23.00
C THR A 225 21.20 -20.65 21.54
N ASN A 226 22.28 -20.40 20.78
CA ASN A 226 22.16 -20.05 19.36
C ASN A 226 21.65 -21.20 18.46
N SER A 227 21.51 -22.42 18.97
CA SER A 227 20.98 -23.60 18.24
C SER A 227 19.48 -23.81 18.40
N ASP A 228 18.82 -23.05 19.27
CA ASP A 228 17.39 -23.23 19.54
C ASP A 228 16.51 -22.60 18.44
N HIS A 229 15.66 -23.40 17.81
CA HIS A 229 14.73 -22.96 16.76
C HIS A 229 13.32 -22.81 17.35
N ILE A 230 12.88 -21.57 17.56
CA ILE A 230 11.57 -21.28 18.15
C ILE A 230 10.68 -20.61 17.11
N PRO A 231 9.53 -21.21 16.76
CA PRO A 231 8.63 -20.64 15.77
C PRO A 231 7.88 -19.42 16.33
N LEU A 232 7.93 -18.32 15.59
CA LEU A 232 7.04 -17.17 15.79
C LEU A 232 5.88 -17.27 14.79
N SER A 233 4.65 -17.24 15.30
CA SER A 233 3.47 -17.23 14.44
C SER A 233 3.22 -15.83 13.87
N ILE A 234 2.90 -15.74 12.58
CA ILE A 234 2.41 -14.53 11.92
C ILE A 234 1.17 -14.87 11.10
N GLN A 235 0.36 -13.87 10.80
CA GLN A 235 -0.68 -13.95 9.77
C GLN A 235 -0.23 -13.18 8.52
N PRO A 236 -0.79 -13.48 7.33
CA PRO A 236 -0.53 -12.66 6.15
C PRO A 236 -0.93 -11.21 6.40
N GLU A 237 -0.11 -10.26 5.93
CA GLU A 237 -0.24 -8.84 6.26
C GLU A 237 -1.60 -8.24 5.92
N SER A 238 -2.32 -8.73 4.91
CA SER A 238 -3.65 -8.17 4.56
C SER A 238 -4.78 -8.62 5.48
N VAL A 239 -4.53 -9.58 6.37
CA VAL A 239 -5.55 -10.18 7.25
C VAL A 239 -5.08 -10.30 8.69
N ASP A 240 -3.92 -9.73 9.05
CA ASP A 240 -3.38 -9.86 10.39
C ASP A 240 -4.31 -9.17 11.40
N SER A 241 -4.84 -9.96 12.33
CA SER A 241 -5.68 -9.47 13.41
C SER A 241 -4.88 -8.79 14.53
N LEU A 242 -3.58 -9.09 14.67
CA LEU A 242 -2.72 -8.55 15.72
C LEU A 242 -2.15 -7.16 15.39
N GLN A 243 -1.68 -6.96 14.15
CA GLN A 243 -1.51 -5.64 13.52
C GLN A 243 -2.75 -5.40 12.66
N PRO A 244 -3.87 -4.96 13.24
CA PRO A 244 -5.22 -5.06 12.68
C PRO A 244 -5.35 -4.44 11.28
N SER A 245 -5.03 -5.23 10.28
CA SER A 245 -4.81 -4.84 8.88
C SER A 245 -5.91 -5.36 7.97
N TYR A 246 -6.74 -6.27 8.50
CA TYR A 246 -7.99 -6.67 7.86
C TYR A 246 -8.90 -5.46 7.66
N SER A 247 -9.64 -5.45 6.54
CA SER A 247 -10.57 -4.38 6.23
C SER A 247 -11.84 -4.45 7.10
N CYS A 248 -12.23 -3.32 7.68
CA CYS A 248 -13.58 -3.14 8.23
C CYS A 248 -14.08 -1.72 7.92
N PRO A 249 -14.77 -1.51 6.78
CA PRO A 249 -15.19 -0.18 6.32
C PRO A 249 -16.04 0.58 7.34
N LYS A 250 -16.92 -0.10 8.08
CA LYS A 250 -17.72 0.54 9.14
C LYS A 250 -16.85 1.10 10.26
N ALA A 251 -15.85 0.34 10.73
CA ALA A 251 -14.92 0.82 11.75
C ALA A 251 -14.10 2.02 11.24
N SER A 252 -13.61 1.94 10.00
CA SER A 252 -12.86 3.03 9.36
C SER A 252 -13.70 4.29 9.21
N LYS A 253 -14.96 4.17 8.79
CA LYS A 253 -15.89 5.29 8.66
C LYS A 253 -16.17 5.94 10.02
N LEU A 254 -16.49 5.15 11.04
CA LEU A 254 -16.71 5.66 12.39
C LEU A 254 -15.48 6.41 12.90
N TYR A 255 -14.29 5.84 12.74
CA TYR A 255 -13.05 6.51 13.13
C TYR A 255 -12.84 7.84 12.38
N GLN A 256 -13.11 7.90 11.08
CA GLN A 256 -12.97 9.13 10.28
C GLN A 256 -13.92 10.26 10.71
N GLU A 257 -15.04 9.92 11.39
CA GLU A 257 -16.00 10.92 11.86
C GLU A 257 -15.51 11.70 13.10
N TYR A 258 -14.63 11.11 13.93
CA TYR A 258 -14.18 11.75 15.18
C TYR A 258 -12.66 11.74 15.40
N GLY A 259 -11.91 10.81 14.81
CA GLY A 259 -10.48 10.60 15.08
C GLY A 259 -9.56 11.61 14.39
N VAL A 260 -8.29 11.22 14.27
CA VAL A 260 -7.23 12.04 13.66
C VAL A 260 -7.61 12.46 12.24
N GLY A 261 -7.53 13.77 11.97
CA GLY A 261 -7.88 14.37 10.68
C GLY A 261 -9.38 14.56 10.44
N SER A 262 -10.24 14.24 11.42
CA SER A 262 -11.68 14.47 11.32
C SER A 262 -12.05 15.95 11.47
N MET A 263 -13.28 16.28 11.08
CA MET A 263 -13.85 17.62 11.27
C MET A 263 -14.61 17.78 12.59
N ASP A 264 -14.61 16.77 13.49
CA ASP A 264 -15.29 16.85 14.79
C ASP A 264 -14.76 18.07 15.57
N PRO A 265 -15.64 19.02 15.95
CA PRO A 265 -15.23 20.16 16.76
C PRO A 265 -14.50 19.78 18.05
N LYS A 266 -14.80 18.61 18.65
CA LYS A 266 -14.11 18.12 19.84
C LYS A 266 -12.66 17.75 19.55
N TRP A 267 -12.40 17.08 18.42
CA TRP A 267 -11.03 16.79 17.97
C TRP A 267 -10.29 18.06 17.55
N ARG A 268 -10.94 18.98 16.83
CA ARG A 268 -10.24 20.19 16.35
C ARG A 268 -9.91 21.19 17.45
N LEU A 269 -10.58 21.12 18.60
CA LEU A 269 -10.44 22.10 19.67
C LEU A 269 -9.01 22.22 20.21
N HIS A 270 -8.28 21.10 20.43
CA HIS A 270 -6.91 21.19 20.93
C HIS A 270 -5.96 21.70 19.85
N LEU A 271 -6.15 21.33 18.58
CA LEU A 271 -5.36 21.85 17.45
C LEU A 271 -5.55 23.36 17.28
N ASP A 272 -6.80 23.85 17.36
CA ASP A 272 -7.10 25.28 17.27
C ASP A 272 -6.49 26.07 18.43
N LYS A 273 -6.56 25.53 19.66
CA LYS A 273 -5.95 26.17 20.85
C LYS A 273 -4.42 26.13 20.85
N THR A 274 -3.81 25.18 20.14
CA THR A 274 -2.36 24.98 20.13
C THR A 274 -1.69 25.47 18.84
N ARG A 275 -2.41 26.18 17.96
CA ARG A 275 -1.89 26.66 16.68
C ARG A 275 -0.58 27.46 16.80
N GLU A 276 -0.52 28.42 17.73
CA GLU A 276 0.71 29.20 17.98
C GLU A 276 1.84 28.36 18.60
N PHE A 277 1.48 27.36 19.41
CA PHE A 277 2.43 26.43 19.98
C PHE A 277 3.06 25.53 18.90
N LEU A 278 2.25 24.97 18.00
CA LEU A 278 2.72 24.24 16.83
C LEU A 278 3.61 25.11 15.94
N ARG A 279 3.22 26.36 15.67
CA ARG A 279 4.07 27.31 14.93
C ARG A 279 5.42 27.54 15.61
N THR A 280 5.45 27.55 16.93
CA THR A 280 6.70 27.67 17.69
C THR A 280 7.58 26.43 17.52
N LEU A 281 6.99 25.24 17.58
CA LEU A 281 7.70 23.98 17.32
C LEU A 281 8.21 23.92 15.87
N ASP A 282 7.41 24.33 14.88
CA ASP A 282 7.77 24.39 13.46
C ASP A 282 8.98 25.29 13.19
N LEU A 283 9.05 26.45 13.87
CA LEU A 283 10.20 27.36 13.77
C LEU A 283 11.50 26.72 14.27
N ILE A 284 11.41 25.84 15.28
CA ILE A 284 12.56 25.12 15.82
C ILE A 284 12.90 23.92 14.93
N SER A 285 11.91 23.10 14.60
CA SER A 285 12.07 21.84 13.87
C SER A 285 12.34 22.03 12.37
N GLY A 286 11.96 23.17 11.80
CA GLY A 286 11.95 23.40 10.36
C GLY A 286 10.81 22.70 9.62
N VAL A 287 9.83 22.13 10.33
CA VAL A 287 8.63 21.52 9.76
C VAL A 287 7.82 22.59 9.01
N PRO A 288 7.45 22.37 7.73
CA PRO A 288 6.62 23.32 6.99
C PRO A 288 5.20 23.39 7.58
N ALA A 289 4.64 24.60 7.71
CA ALA A 289 3.28 24.84 8.23
C ALA A 289 2.13 24.12 7.50
N GLY A 290 2.39 23.57 6.29
CA GLY A 290 1.43 22.77 5.51
C GLY A 290 1.67 21.26 5.62
N ASN A 291 2.47 20.79 6.58
CA ASN A 291 2.76 19.38 6.76
C ASN A 291 1.62 18.70 7.55
N ASP A 292 0.69 18.11 6.81
CA ASP A 292 -0.48 17.42 7.37
C ASP A 292 -0.11 16.35 8.42
N GLY A 293 1.03 15.65 8.31
CA GLY A 293 1.48 14.69 9.32
C GLY A 293 1.70 15.31 10.70
N PHE A 294 2.40 16.43 10.75
CA PHE A 294 2.74 17.13 12.00
C PHE A 294 1.61 18.01 12.56
N HIS A 295 0.62 18.34 11.74
CA HIS A 295 -0.42 19.33 12.10
C HIS A 295 -1.83 18.75 12.26
N ARG A 296 -2.07 17.48 11.86
CA ARG A 296 -3.34 16.80 12.14
C ARG A 296 -3.41 16.16 13.53
N SER A 297 -2.26 15.95 14.18
CA SER A 297 -2.09 15.36 15.50
C SER A 297 -0.70 15.67 16.08
N PHE A 298 -0.52 15.53 17.39
CA PHE A 298 0.76 15.62 18.08
C PHE A 298 1.63 14.36 17.97
N ASP A 299 1.15 13.28 17.33
CA ASP A 299 1.86 12.00 17.14
C ASP A 299 3.32 12.17 16.70
N HIS A 300 3.58 12.91 15.62
CA HIS A 300 4.92 13.06 15.08
C HIS A 300 5.87 13.77 16.06
N TYR A 301 5.41 14.86 16.69
CA TYR A 301 6.20 15.57 17.71
C TYR A 301 6.39 14.69 18.95
N TYR A 302 5.37 13.95 19.38
CA TYR A 302 5.43 13.07 20.53
C TYR A 302 6.44 11.93 20.31
N ASP A 303 6.33 11.18 19.21
CA ASP A 303 7.22 10.06 18.89
C ASP A 303 8.66 10.53 18.75
N ASN A 304 8.91 11.66 18.09
CA ASN A 304 10.24 12.25 17.95
C ASN A 304 10.87 12.63 19.31
N LEU A 305 10.18 13.45 20.10
CA LEU A 305 10.71 13.99 21.34
C LEU A 305 10.82 12.92 22.43
N SER A 306 9.81 12.05 22.54
CA SER A 306 9.81 10.98 23.54
C SER A 306 10.86 9.92 23.22
N ALA A 307 11.09 9.59 21.95
CA ALA A 307 12.18 8.69 21.56
C ALA A 307 13.53 9.27 21.97
N ARG A 308 13.80 10.57 21.77
CA ARG A 308 15.07 11.18 22.22
C ARG A 308 15.28 11.03 23.71
N LEU A 309 14.29 11.46 24.50
CA LEU A 309 14.41 11.43 25.96
C LEU A 309 14.58 10.01 26.49
N CYS A 310 13.87 9.02 25.92
CA CYS A 310 14.06 7.63 26.31
C CYS A 310 15.47 7.08 26.03
N HIS A 311 16.20 7.68 25.10
CA HIS A 311 17.59 7.35 24.79
C HIS A 311 18.59 8.37 25.34
N GLN A 312 18.16 9.23 26.28
CA GLN A 312 18.98 10.29 26.88
C GLN A 312 19.64 11.21 25.84
N LYS A 313 19.00 11.37 24.68
CA LYS A 313 19.45 12.30 23.64
C LYS A 313 18.89 13.70 23.92
N PRO A 314 19.63 14.76 23.57
CA PRO A 314 19.18 16.12 23.85
C PRO A 314 17.93 16.46 23.03
N LEU A 315 17.08 17.32 23.59
CA LEU A 315 15.97 17.92 22.83
C LEU A 315 16.51 18.72 21.64
N PRO A 316 15.79 18.73 20.50
CA PRO A 316 16.30 19.31 19.26
C PRO A 316 16.36 20.84 19.31
N CYS A 317 17.37 21.40 18.66
CA CYS A 317 17.53 22.82 18.42
C CYS A 317 17.35 23.15 16.94
N SER A 318 17.11 24.43 16.63
CA SER A 318 17.00 24.86 15.24
C SER A 318 18.32 24.69 14.50
N VAL A 319 18.25 24.10 13.31
CA VAL A 319 19.38 24.03 12.38
C VAL A 319 19.88 25.41 11.96
N LYS A 320 19.04 26.46 12.10
CA LYS A 320 19.39 27.85 11.80
C LYS A 320 19.93 28.61 13.01
N ASN A 321 19.58 28.17 14.22
CA ASN A 321 19.98 28.82 15.47
C ASN A 321 20.08 27.79 16.60
N SER A 322 21.30 27.37 16.93
CA SER A 322 21.57 26.34 17.94
C SER A 322 21.21 26.77 19.36
N SER A 323 20.99 28.06 19.62
CA SER A 323 20.50 28.56 20.93
C SER A 323 18.97 28.48 21.06
N GLN A 324 18.25 28.23 19.97
CA GLN A 324 16.80 28.09 19.97
C GLN A 324 16.44 26.60 19.97
N CYS A 325 16.20 26.06 21.16
CA CYS A 325 15.90 24.65 21.37
C CYS A 325 14.48 24.42 21.88
N VAL A 326 13.93 23.24 21.58
CA VAL A 326 12.72 22.76 22.27
C VAL A 326 13.06 22.67 23.75
N THR A 327 12.31 23.39 24.59
CA THR A 327 12.51 23.35 26.04
C THR A 327 11.81 22.13 26.64
N GLN A 328 12.22 21.73 27.85
CA GLN A 328 11.55 20.64 28.55
C GLN A 328 10.06 20.92 28.74
N HIS A 329 9.67 22.15 29.06
CA HIS A 329 8.27 22.53 29.19
C HIS A 329 7.50 22.35 27.87
N GLN A 330 8.10 22.68 26.72
CA GLN A 330 7.48 22.44 25.42
C GLN A 330 7.34 20.94 25.14
N ALA A 331 8.37 20.14 25.44
CA ALA A 331 8.30 18.68 25.30
C ALA A 331 7.21 18.07 26.21
N ASP A 332 7.13 18.50 27.46
CA ASP A 332 6.11 18.06 28.41
C ASP A 332 4.70 18.40 27.90
N THR A 333 4.51 19.59 27.31
CA THR A 333 3.24 19.98 26.68
C THR A 333 2.88 19.09 25.51
N VAL A 334 3.84 18.75 24.65
CA VAL A 334 3.64 17.75 23.57
C VAL A 334 3.23 16.40 24.16
N PHE A 335 3.88 15.96 25.25
CA PHE A 335 3.54 14.70 25.89
C PHE A 335 2.12 14.72 26.45
N ARG A 336 1.72 15.76 27.19
CA ARG A 336 0.33 15.88 27.68
C ARG A 336 -0.67 15.87 26.52
N LEU A 337 -0.39 16.58 25.43
CA LEU A 337 -1.27 16.62 24.25
C LEU A 337 -1.38 15.25 23.55
N GLY A 338 -0.30 14.49 23.38
CA GLY A 338 -0.39 13.13 22.83
C GLY A 338 -1.17 12.17 23.75
N GLN A 339 -1.07 12.32 25.07
CA GLN A 339 -1.90 11.56 26.01
C GLN A 339 -3.38 11.92 25.86
N TYR A 340 -3.71 13.22 25.74
CA TYR A 340 -5.05 13.71 25.47
C TYR A 340 -5.63 13.15 24.17
N GLU A 341 -4.84 13.16 23.09
CA GLU A 341 -5.26 12.61 21.79
C GLU A 341 -5.58 11.11 21.88
N TYR A 342 -4.74 10.32 22.55
CA TYR A 342 -4.99 8.89 22.75
C TYR A 342 -6.20 8.62 23.64
N SER A 343 -6.41 9.42 24.70
CA SER A 343 -7.62 9.34 25.51
C SER A 343 -8.87 9.56 24.66
N TYR A 344 -8.85 10.62 23.86
CA TYR A 344 -10.00 10.99 23.07
C TYR A 344 -10.31 9.99 21.97
N VAL A 345 -9.28 9.59 21.20
CA VAL A 345 -9.42 8.69 20.05
C VAL A 345 -9.92 7.30 20.47
N TYR A 346 -9.51 6.81 21.64
CA TYR A 346 -9.81 5.44 22.04
C TYR A 346 -10.83 5.33 23.18
N ARG A 347 -11.16 6.40 23.92
CA ARG A 347 -12.12 6.32 25.03
C ARG A 347 -13.12 7.46 25.12
N ASP A 348 -12.73 8.73 24.97
CA ASP A 348 -13.65 9.85 25.28
C ASP A 348 -14.76 10.03 24.25
N SER A 349 -14.53 9.64 22.99
CA SER A 349 -15.57 9.62 21.96
C SER A 349 -16.51 8.42 22.15
N PRO A 350 -17.85 8.58 22.19
CA PRO A 350 -18.79 7.47 22.25
C PRO A 350 -18.64 6.45 21.10
N GLN A 351 -18.23 6.92 19.92
CA GLN A 351 -17.99 6.10 18.74
C GLN A 351 -16.74 5.22 18.87
N SER A 352 -15.84 5.51 19.82
CA SER A 352 -14.57 4.79 19.98
C SER A 352 -14.75 3.31 20.25
N LEU A 353 -15.77 2.90 21.01
CA LEU A 353 -16.01 1.49 21.32
C LEU A 353 -16.37 0.71 20.05
N GLU A 354 -17.29 1.21 19.22
CA GLU A 354 -17.65 0.53 17.98
C GLU A 354 -16.50 0.52 16.97
N ALA A 355 -15.75 1.61 16.86
CA ALA A 355 -14.58 1.70 15.99
C ALA A 355 -13.48 0.72 16.41
N ALA A 356 -13.14 0.65 17.71
CA ALA A 356 -12.16 -0.28 18.25
C ALA A 356 -12.64 -1.73 18.15
N ALA A 357 -13.92 -1.99 18.43
CA ALA A 357 -14.47 -3.32 18.36
C ALA A 357 -14.55 -3.86 16.92
N GLY A 358 -14.82 -3.01 15.94
CA GLY A 358 -14.73 -3.39 14.54
C GLY A 358 -13.28 -3.61 14.09
N SER A 359 -12.36 -2.71 14.46
CA SER A 359 -10.96 -2.77 14.02
C SER A 359 -10.08 -3.76 14.79
N PHE A 360 -10.47 -4.25 15.96
CA PHE A 360 -9.69 -5.24 16.72
C PHE A 360 -10.49 -6.47 17.18
N GLY A 361 -11.78 -6.52 16.86
CA GLY A 361 -12.68 -7.59 17.30
C GLY A 361 -12.27 -8.99 16.84
N ILE A 362 -11.58 -9.12 15.69
CA ILE A 362 -11.12 -10.45 15.23
C ILE A 362 -10.08 -11.02 16.21
N TRP A 363 -9.10 -10.24 16.65
CA TRP A 363 -8.11 -10.71 17.62
C TRP A 363 -8.76 -11.04 18.96
N ILE A 364 -9.73 -10.23 19.41
CA ILE A 364 -10.49 -10.52 20.64
C ILE A 364 -11.29 -11.83 20.49
N ALA A 365 -11.81 -12.14 19.29
CA ALA A 365 -12.46 -13.41 19.01
C ALA A 365 -11.48 -14.59 19.11
N GLU A 366 -10.25 -14.42 18.62
CA GLU A 366 -9.18 -15.41 18.72
C GLU A 366 -8.76 -15.64 20.18
N LEU A 367 -8.55 -14.58 20.97
CA LEU A 367 -8.31 -14.65 22.42
C LEU A 367 -9.42 -15.47 23.12
N ALA A 368 -10.68 -15.14 22.83
CA ALA A 368 -11.83 -15.84 23.39
C ALA A 368 -11.87 -17.32 22.98
N HIS A 369 -11.52 -17.61 21.73
CA HIS A 369 -11.44 -18.97 21.21
C HIS A 369 -10.34 -19.77 21.90
N ASN A 370 -9.16 -19.18 22.10
CA ASN A 370 -8.03 -19.79 22.79
C ASN A 370 -8.39 -20.14 24.24
N ILE A 371 -8.95 -19.18 24.98
CA ILE A 371 -9.39 -19.38 26.37
C ILE A 371 -10.41 -20.52 26.44
N ARG A 372 -11.42 -20.54 25.56
CA ARG A 372 -12.42 -21.62 25.52
C ARG A 372 -11.81 -22.98 25.21
N ASN A 373 -10.88 -23.05 24.27
CA ASN A 373 -10.22 -24.31 23.93
C ASN A 373 -9.35 -24.82 25.08
N SER A 374 -8.68 -23.93 25.82
CA SER A 374 -7.95 -24.30 27.02
C SER A 374 -8.90 -24.86 28.10
N ILE A 375 -10.00 -24.14 28.38
CA ILE A 375 -11.04 -24.56 29.31
C ILE A 375 -11.64 -25.92 28.96
N LEU A 376 -11.96 -26.13 27.68
CA LEU A 376 -12.52 -27.38 27.16
C LEU A 376 -11.47 -28.48 26.94
N ARG A 377 -10.19 -28.22 27.29
CA ARG A 377 -9.06 -29.13 27.09
C ARG A 377 -8.92 -29.62 25.64
N LYS A 378 -9.29 -28.77 24.68
CA LYS A 378 -9.15 -28.99 23.24
C LYS A 378 -7.79 -28.54 22.70
N SER A 379 -7.01 -27.84 23.51
CA SER A 379 -5.68 -27.34 23.19
C SER A 379 -4.70 -27.74 24.31
N SER A 380 -3.50 -28.16 23.93
CA SER A 380 -2.37 -28.38 24.86
C SER A 380 -1.62 -27.09 25.20
N VAL A 381 -1.88 -26.00 24.47
CA VAL A 381 -1.25 -24.68 24.72
C VAL A 381 -1.71 -24.12 26.06
N LYS A 382 -0.74 -23.78 26.91
CA LYS A 382 -0.92 -23.19 28.24
C LYS A 382 -0.58 -21.71 28.27
N TYR A 383 0.37 -21.28 27.43
CA TYR A 383 0.86 -19.90 27.38
C TYR A 383 0.87 -19.38 25.95
N ARG A 384 0.32 -18.19 25.74
CA ARG A 384 0.44 -17.44 24.48
C ARG A 384 0.99 -16.05 24.74
N HIS A 385 1.87 -15.58 23.88
CA HIS A 385 2.40 -14.22 23.95
C HIS A 385 2.33 -13.56 22.58
N ASN A 386 1.61 -12.45 22.51
CA ASN A 386 1.38 -11.67 21.31
C ASN A 386 2.17 -10.36 21.39
N ILE A 387 3.19 -10.17 20.54
CA ILE A 387 3.98 -8.93 20.48
C ILE A 387 3.43 -8.04 19.36
N ALA A 388 2.94 -6.86 19.72
CA ALA A 388 2.10 -5.99 18.92
C ALA A 388 2.56 -4.52 18.97
N HIS A 389 1.63 -3.61 18.63
CA HIS A 389 1.84 -2.16 18.58
C HIS A 389 0.96 -1.45 19.62
N ASP A 390 1.25 -0.18 19.89
CA ASP A 390 0.40 0.68 20.73
C ASP A 390 -1.03 0.72 20.21
N GLY A 391 -1.23 0.86 18.91
CA GLY A 391 -2.57 0.83 18.30
C GLY A 391 -3.35 -0.47 18.58
N SER A 392 -2.67 -1.60 18.74
CA SER A 392 -3.32 -2.88 19.11
C SER A 392 -3.74 -2.86 20.57
N ILE A 393 -2.82 -2.46 21.47
CA ILE A 393 -3.10 -2.32 22.90
C ILE A 393 -4.23 -1.30 23.13
N SER A 394 -4.18 -0.14 22.47
CA SER A 394 -5.17 0.91 22.66
C SER A 394 -6.59 0.51 22.25
N ARG A 395 -6.73 -0.25 21.15
CA ARG A 395 -8.03 -0.79 20.74
C ARG A 395 -8.55 -1.84 21.72
N LEU A 396 -7.68 -2.70 22.24
CA LEU A 396 -8.06 -3.65 23.29
C LEU A 396 -8.56 -2.91 24.54
N LEU A 397 -7.80 -1.92 25.02
CA LEU A 397 -8.17 -1.10 26.19
C LEU A 397 -9.49 -0.32 25.96
N SER A 398 -9.72 0.13 24.72
CA SER A 398 -10.99 0.74 24.31
C SER A 398 -12.17 -0.22 24.48
N VAL A 399 -12.04 -1.46 23.97
CA VAL A 399 -13.08 -2.49 24.10
C VAL A 399 -13.30 -2.92 25.55
N LEU A 400 -12.22 -2.97 26.35
CA LEU A 400 -12.28 -3.19 27.81
C LEU A 400 -12.83 -1.98 28.60
N GLN A 401 -13.15 -0.88 27.90
CA GLN A 401 -13.73 0.35 28.43
C GLN A 401 -12.96 0.92 29.62
N LEU A 402 -11.64 1.03 29.41
CA LEU A 402 -10.72 1.59 30.37
C LEU A 402 -11.17 2.95 30.90
N ASP A 403 -11.05 3.16 32.20
CA ASP A 403 -11.47 4.34 32.90
C ASP A 403 -10.55 5.54 32.64
N ILE A 404 -9.23 5.30 32.67
CA ILE A 404 -8.22 6.32 32.38
C ILE A 404 -7.36 5.82 31.23
N MET A 405 -7.52 6.45 30.07
CA MET A 405 -6.75 6.12 28.87
C MET A 405 -5.58 7.06 28.69
N VAL A 406 -4.40 6.48 28.58
CA VAL A 406 -3.17 7.14 28.17
C VAL A 406 -2.53 6.30 27.06
N TRP A 407 -1.69 6.91 26.24
CA TRP A 407 -0.91 6.23 25.22
C TRP A 407 -0.13 5.07 25.87
N PRO A 408 -0.31 3.82 25.41
CA PRO A 408 0.44 2.69 25.95
C PRO A 408 1.94 2.87 25.68
N GLY A 409 2.77 3.01 26.72
CA GLY A 409 4.22 3.14 26.60
C GLY A 409 4.91 1.87 26.10
N MET A 410 6.22 1.97 25.87
CA MET A 410 7.06 0.88 25.38
C MET A 410 6.99 -0.32 26.34
N GLY A 411 6.81 -1.53 25.80
CA GLY A 411 6.71 -2.73 26.62
C GLY A 411 5.42 -2.89 27.41
N SER A 412 4.43 -2.00 27.25
CA SER A 412 3.11 -2.15 27.90
C SER A 412 2.47 -3.49 27.57
N GLU A 413 1.79 -4.09 28.54
CA GLU A 413 1.15 -5.39 28.37
C GLU A 413 -0.26 -5.45 28.99
N VAL A 414 -1.05 -6.40 28.49
CA VAL A 414 -2.30 -6.86 29.09
C VAL A 414 -2.20 -8.37 29.25
N VAL A 415 -2.46 -8.86 30.46
CA VAL A 415 -2.32 -10.28 30.81
C VAL A 415 -3.65 -10.88 31.21
N PHE A 416 -4.04 -11.94 30.51
CA PHE A 416 -5.23 -12.73 30.77
C PHE A 416 -4.83 -14.03 31.49
N GLU A 417 -5.11 -14.13 32.79
CA GLU A 417 -4.85 -15.34 33.59
C GLU A 417 -6.17 -16.08 33.86
N ILE A 418 -6.23 -17.38 33.55
CA ILE A 418 -7.41 -18.21 33.80
C ILE A 418 -7.10 -19.19 34.93
N TYR A 419 -7.91 -19.15 35.97
CA TYR A 419 -7.81 -20.01 37.15
C TYR A 419 -8.99 -20.97 37.27
N LYS A 420 -8.72 -22.16 37.80
CA LYS A 420 -9.72 -23.14 38.20
C LYS A 420 -9.78 -23.22 39.72
N ASP A 421 -10.96 -23.02 40.31
CA ASP A 421 -11.19 -23.32 41.73
C ASP A 421 -11.24 -24.83 41.92
N LYS A 422 -10.29 -25.37 42.67
CA LYS A 422 -10.15 -26.81 42.96
C LYS A 422 -11.35 -27.36 43.73
N ASN A 423 -12.02 -26.54 44.53
CA ASN A 423 -13.10 -26.97 45.41
C ASN A 423 -14.46 -26.99 44.70
N LYS A 424 -14.69 -26.04 43.78
CA LYS A 424 -15.99 -25.87 43.11
C LYS A 424 -15.98 -26.33 41.64
N GLY A 425 -14.81 -26.59 41.07
CA GLY A 425 -14.65 -26.86 39.63
C GLY A 425 -14.99 -25.66 38.73
N ALA A 426 -15.34 -24.50 39.32
CA ALA A 426 -15.69 -23.29 38.60
C ALA A 426 -14.42 -22.57 38.13
N LEU A 427 -14.50 -21.98 36.94
CA LEU A 427 -13.41 -21.22 36.34
C LEU A 427 -13.59 -19.74 36.63
N TYR A 428 -12.47 -19.07 36.83
CA TYR A 428 -12.35 -17.67 37.17
C TYR A 428 -11.30 -17.05 36.25
N TYR A 429 -11.54 -15.84 35.79
CA TYR A 429 -10.51 -15.08 35.07
C TYR A 429 -10.00 -13.96 35.98
N LEU A 430 -8.71 -13.67 35.88
CA LEU A 430 -8.07 -12.51 36.45
C LEU A 430 -7.40 -11.75 35.30
N ASP A 431 -7.95 -10.57 34.98
CA ASP A 431 -7.30 -9.65 34.06
C ASP A 431 -6.35 -8.79 34.89
N ARG A 432 -5.04 -8.87 34.63
CA ARG A 432 -4.06 -7.95 35.23
C ARG A 432 -3.71 -6.87 34.22
N LEU A 433 -4.18 -5.66 34.51
CA LEU A 433 -3.76 -4.42 33.87
C LEU A 433 -2.84 -3.72 34.85
N ASN A 434 -1.53 -3.75 34.63
CA ASN A 434 -0.58 -3.25 35.62
C ASN A 434 -0.58 -1.73 35.81
N ILE A 435 -1.34 -0.93 35.03
CA ILE A 435 -1.43 0.54 35.23
C ILE A 435 -2.81 1.13 34.83
N PHE A 436 -3.86 0.33 34.65
CA PHE A 436 -5.08 0.87 34.04
C PHE A 436 -6.38 0.46 34.75
N PHE A 437 -7.14 1.46 35.20
CA PHE A 437 -8.45 1.33 35.87
C PHE A 437 -9.58 1.16 34.83
N SER A 438 -10.72 0.51 35.12
CA SER A 438 -11.85 0.27 34.16
C SER A 438 -13.22 0.58 34.76
N ASN A 439 -14.11 1.23 33.98
CA ASN A 439 -15.41 1.75 34.42
C ASN A 439 -16.64 0.84 34.19
N HIS A 440 -16.44 -0.32 33.56
CA HIS A 440 -17.54 -1.20 33.14
C HIS A 440 -18.26 -1.86 34.34
N ARG A 441 -19.58 -2.11 34.39
CA ARG A 441 -20.25 -2.69 35.60
C ARG A 441 -19.74 -4.07 36.06
N SER A 442 -19.22 -4.91 35.16
CA SER A 442 -18.48 -6.14 35.54
C SER A 442 -17.02 -5.87 35.95
N ALA A 443 -16.50 -4.69 35.62
CA ALA A 443 -15.25 -4.10 36.09
C ALA A 443 -15.47 -3.09 37.24
N LYS A 444 -16.69 -2.70 37.64
CA LYS A 444 -16.93 -1.80 38.78
C LYS A 444 -16.67 -2.47 40.12
N SER A 445 -16.40 -3.77 40.11
CA SER A 445 -15.76 -4.44 41.25
C SER A 445 -14.24 -4.18 41.35
N ILE A 446 -13.67 -3.44 40.39
CA ILE A 446 -12.24 -3.05 40.25
C ILE A 446 -11.96 -1.66 40.84
N ASP A 447 -12.99 -0.81 41.08
CA ASP A 447 -12.82 0.56 41.61
C ASP A 447 -12.39 0.64 43.08
N ASP A 448 -12.41 -0.46 43.84
CA ASP A 448 -12.08 -0.48 45.28
C ASP A 448 -10.62 -0.92 45.57
N MET A 449 -9.76 -0.91 44.55
CA MET A 449 -8.38 -1.42 44.58
C MET A 449 -7.35 -0.50 45.27
N ARG A 450 -7.67 0.01 46.47
CA ARG A 450 -6.65 0.31 47.49
C ARG A 450 -6.36 -0.86 48.44
N VAL A 451 -7.05 -2.00 48.30
CA VAL A 451 -6.92 -3.12 49.25
C VAL A 451 -6.32 -4.38 48.62
N ARG A 452 -5.25 -4.84 49.28
CA ARG A 452 -4.29 -5.91 48.99
C ARG A 452 -4.87 -7.36 48.89
N THR A 453 -5.98 -7.61 48.20
CA THR A 453 -6.51 -8.98 48.01
C THR A 453 -6.99 -9.29 46.59
N PRO A 454 -6.56 -10.41 45.95
CA PRO A 454 -7.08 -10.83 44.66
C PRO A 454 -8.56 -11.21 44.75
N ARG A 455 -9.45 -10.56 43.99
CA ARG A 455 -10.83 -11.00 43.81
C ARG A 455 -10.98 -11.78 42.50
N PHE A 456 -11.58 -12.96 42.60
CA PHE A 456 -11.83 -13.85 41.46
C PHE A 456 -13.25 -13.65 40.93
N THR A 457 -13.40 -13.34 39.64
CA THR A 457 -14.72 -13.22 38.99
C THR A 457 -15.14 -14.56 38.39
N ARG A 458 -16.26 -15.11 38.86
CA ARG A 458 -16.79 -16.42 38.38
C ARG A 458 -17.18 -16.31 36.91
N ILE A 459 -16.71 -17.24 36.08
CA ILE A 459 -17.20 -17.42 34.72
C ILE A 459 -18.60 -18.06 34.81
N SER A 460 -19.65 -17.24 34.75
CA SER A 460 -21.04 -17.69 34.58
C SER A 460 -21.40 -17.65 33.09
N GLY A 461 -22.41 -18.42 32.66
CA GLY A 461 -22.89 -18.41 31.27
C GLY A 461 -23.30 -17.02 30.77
N HIS A 462 -23.59 -16.08 31.68
CA HIS A 462 -23.86 -14.67 31.37
C HIS A 462 -22.58 -13.83 31.18
N ASN A 463 -21.46 -14.14 31.85
CA ASN A 463 -20.18 -13.43 31.65
C ASN A 463 -19.50 -13.83 30.33
N LEU A 464 -19.84 -15.01 29.79
CA LEU A 464 -19.46 -15.45 28.45
C LEU A 464 -20.28 -14.79 27.32
N LEU A 465 -21.30 -13.97 27.62
CA LEU A 465 -22.07 -13.24 26.60
C LEU A 465 -21.21 -12.18 25.88
N TRP A 466 -20.26 -11.54 26.57
CA TRP A 466 -19.25 -10.64 25.95
C TRP A 466 -18.54 -11.31 24.78
N PHE A 467 -18.25 -12.60 24.95
CA PHE A 467 -17.54 -13.40 23.96
C PHE A 467 -18.46 -14.07 22.94
N ARG A 468 -19.79 -14.04 23.11
CA ARG A 468 -20.77 -14.57 22.13
C ARG A 468 -21.13 -13.56 21.03
N THR A 469 -20.97 -12.27 21.28
CA THR A 469 -21.30 -11.17 20.34
C THR A 469 -20.14 -10.73 19.44
N ILE A 470 -19.00 -11.40 19.53
CA ILE A 470 -17.88 -11.19 18.60
C ILE A 470 -17.95 -12.35 17.61
N PRO A 471 -18.46 -12.18 16.38
CA PRO A 471 -18.34 -10.98 15.54
C PRO A 471 -19.58 -10.75 14.64
N THR A 472 -20.39 -9.75 14.95
CA THR A 472 -21.54 -9.39 14.09
C THR A 472 -21.28 -8.16 13.25
N LEU A 473 -20.25 -7.37 13.53
CA LEU A 473 -20.13 -6.03 12.93
C LEU A 473 -19.28 -5.98 11.65
N CYS A 474 -18.12 -6.65 11.63
CA CYS A 474 -17.35 -6.88 10.40
C CYS A 474 -17.52 -8.32 9.87
N ILE A 475 -18.22 -9.17 10.63
CA ILE A 475 -18.50 -10.56 10.28
C ILE A 475 -19.98 -10.85 9.95
N TYR A 476 -21.02 -10.03 10.23
CA TYR A 476 -21.94 -9.76 9.09
C TYR A 476 -21.10 -9.03 8.02
N GLU A 477 -21.53 -8.65 6.83
CA GLU A 477 -20.58 -8.30 5.75
C GLU A 477 -19.67 -9.50 5.36
N HIS A 478 -18.67 -9.94 6.15
CA HIS A 478 -17.81 -11.09 5.78
C HIS A 478 -18.42 -12.49 5.95
N LEU A 479 -19.08 -12.86 7.06
CA LEU A 479 -19.93 -14.06 7.20
C LEU A 479 -21.32 -13.86 6.61
N THR A 480 -21.80 -12.66 6.30
CA THR A 480 -23.01 -12.57 5.47
C THR A 480 -22.65 -12.77 4.00
N ALA A 481 -21.45 -12.36 3.55
CA ALA A 481 -20.82 -12.84 2.31
C ALA A 481 -20.46 -14.33 2.38
N ARG A 482 -19.83 -14.83 3.46
CA ARG A 482 -19.48 -16.25 3.63
C ARG A 482 -20.68 -17.15 3.88
N ARG A 483 -21.77 -16.70 4.52
CA ARG A 483 -23.05 -17.43 4.68
C ARG A 483 -23.95 -17.26 3.46
N ALA A 484 -23.84 -16.17 2.68
CA ALA A 484 -24.38 -16.15 1.33
C ALA A 484 -23.64 -17.16 0.45
N ILE A 485 -22.31 -17.26 0.57
CA ILE A 485 -21.49 -18.29 -0.08
C ILE A 485 -21.88 -19.69 0.44
N ILE A 486 -22.04 -19.92 1.76
CA ILE A 486 -22.37 -21.23 2.34
C ILE A 486 -23.85 -21.62 2.14
N ARG A 487 -24.82 -20.69 2.19
CA ARG A 487 -26.23 -20.95 1.81
C ARG A 487 -26.38 -21.16 0.31
N ALA A 488 -25.63 -20.44 -0.53
CA ALA A 488 -25.50 -20.75 -1.96
C ALA A 488 -24.84 -22.12 -2.19
N MET A 489 -24.04 -22.62 -1.23
CA MET A 489 -23.44 -23.96 -1.28
C MET A 489 -24.34 -25.08 -0.72
N SER A 490 -25.48 -24.79 -0.07
CA SER A 490 -26.29 -25.83 0.62
C SER A 490 -27.79 -25.85 0.34
N SER A 491 -28.33 -25.08 -0.61
CA SER A 491 -29.68 -25.32 -1.13
C SER A 491 -29.71 -25.19 -2.64
N SER A 492 -30.01 -26.31 -3.29
CA SER A 492 -30.16 -26.50 -4.73
C SER A 492 -31.15 -25.52 -5.37
N GLY A 493 -30.71 -24.84 -6.42
CA GLY A 493 -31.55 -24.14 -7.40
C GLY A 493 -30.68 -23.43 -8.45
N SER A 494 -30.41 -24.09 -9.57
CA SER A 494 -29.43 -23.71 -10.61
C SER A 494 -29.69 -22.38 -11.36
N SER A 495 -30.68 -21.56 -10.98
CA SER A 495 -31.02 -20.32 -11.68
C SER A 495 -30.49 -19.03 -11.03
N GLU A 496 -30.27 -18.99 -9.70
CA GLU A 496 -29.74 -17.80 -9.00
C GLU A 496 -28.23 -17.57 -9.24
N ASP A 497 -27.44 -18.65 -9.34
CA ASP A 497 -25.99 -18.58 -9.63
C ASP A 497 -25.70 -18.05 -11.06
N ALA A 498 -26.47 -18.49 -12.05
CA ALA A 498 -26.33 -18.04 -13.43
C ALA A 498 -26.69 -16.55 -13.59
N THR A 499 -27.75 -16.10 -12.89
CA THR A 499 -28.15 -14.69 -12.86
C THR A 499 -27.07 -13.81 -12.25
N THR A 500 -26.42 -14.31 -11.18
CA THR A 500 -25.31 -13.61 -10.52
C THR A 500 -24.11 -13.44 -11.44
N VAL A 501 -23.71 -14.47 -12.18
CA VAL A 501 -22.61 -14.37 -13.16
C VAL A 501 -22.97 -13.43 -14.30
N LEU A 502 -24.19 -13.52 -14.84
CA LEU A 502 -24.66 -12.65 -15.93
C LEU A 502 -24.72 -11.17 -15.53
N ALA A 503 -24.99 -10.86 -14.26
CA ALA A 503 -25.03 -9.49 -13.76
C ALA A 503 -23.68 -8.74 -13.91
N TRP A 504 -22.56 -9.46 -14.03
CA TRP A 504 -21.24 -8.85 -14.30
C TRP A 504 -21.03 -8.45 -15.75
N SER A 505 -21.79 -9.06 -16.67
CA SER A 505 -21.66 -8.77 -18.10
C SER A 505 -22.38 -7.48 -18.47
N ILE A 506 -21.81 -6.72 -19.39
CA ILE A 506 -22.45 -5.57 -20.03
C ILE A 506 -23.04 -5.91 -21.41
N ALA A 507 -22.93 -7.15 -21.88
CA ALA A 507 -23.44 -7.54 -23.18
C ALA A 507 -24.96 -7.33 -23.29
N VAL A 508 -25.44 -6.75 -24.40
CA VAL A 508 -26.85 -6.47 -24.65
C VAL A 508 -27.28 -7.02 -26.02
N PRO A 509 -28.30 -7.90 -26.11
CA PRO A 509 -28.87 -8.65 -24.98
C PRO A 509 -27.83 -9.61 -24.38
N PRO A 510 -27.92 -9.96 -23.09
CA PRO A 510 -27.01 -10.92 -22.48
C PRO A 510 -27.14 -12.28 -23.17
N LYS A 511 -26.00 -12.87 -23.58
CA LYS A 511 -25.98 -14.24 -24.09
C LYS A 511 -26.28 -15.20 -22.93
N PRO A 512 -27.19 -16.16 -23.07
CA PRO A 512 -27.40 -17.18 -22.04
C PRO A 512 -26.08 -17.91 -21.75
N LEU A 513 -25.80 -18.15 -20.47
CA LEU A 513 -24.61 -18.90 -20.08
C LEU A 513 -24.69 -20.35 -20.60
N PRO A 514 -23.59 -20.91 -21.14
CA PRO A 514 -23.50 -22.34 -21.41
C PRO A 514 -23.75 -23.18 -20.16
N ALA A 515 -24.25 -24.41 -20.34
CA ALA A 515 -24.50 -25.34 -19.24
C ALA A 515 -23.21 -25.61 -18.44
N ILE A 516 -23.34 -25.74 -17.12
CA ILE A 516 -22.19 -25.81 -16.19
C ILE A 516 -21.26 -26.99 -16.52
N ASP A 517 -21.83 -28.14 -16.84
CA ASP A 517 -21.15 -29.39 -17.21
C ASP A 517 -20.49 -29.34 -18.61
N SER A 518 -20.98 -28.46 -19.48
CA SER A 518 -20.44 -28.31 -20.83
C SER A 518 -19.09 -27.59 -20.86
N ILE A 519 -18.77 -26.77 -19.86
CA ILE A 519 -17.56 -25.93 -19.84
C ILE A 519 -16.41 -26.62 -19.09
N LYS A 520 -15.37 -26.97 -19.85
CA LYS A 520 -14.11 -27.53 -19.32
C LYS A 520 -12.97 -26.52 -19.32
N ARG A 521 -13.12 -25.43 -20.07
CA ARG A 521 -12.09 -24.40 -20.26
C ARG A 521 -12.68 -23.01 -20.11
N ILE A 522 -11.92 -22.10 -19.50
CA ILE A 522 -12.24 -20.66 -19.50
C ILE A 522 -11.10 -19.92 -20.17
N CYS A 523 -11.43 -19.03 -21.11
CA CYS A 523 -10.46 -18.10 -21.66
C CYS A 523 -10.84 -16.67 -21.29
N ILE A 524 -9.87 -15.95 -20.72
CA ILE A 524 -9.98 -14.55 -20.35
C ILE A 524 -9.00 -13.77 -21.20
N ILE A 525 -9.52 -12.78 -21.91
CA ILE A 525 -8.74 -11.86 -22.72
C ILE A 525 -8.89 -10.47 -22.11
N ASP A 526 -7.77 -9.84 -21.72
CA ASP A 526 -7.79 -8.44 -21.32
C ASP A 526 -8.10 -7.53 -22.52
N PHE A 527 -8.77 -6.40 -22.28
CA PHE A 527 -9.15 -5.48 -23.36
C PHE A 527 -8.00 -4.55 -23.77
N ASP A 528 -7.55 -3.69 -22.86
CA ASP A 528 -6.63 -2.59 -23.16
C ASP A 528 -5.24 -3.14 -23.48
N ASN A 529 -4.70 -2.78 -24.65
CA ASN A 529 -3.38 -3.16 -25.18
C ASN A 529 -3.12 -4.67 -25.34
N THR A 530 -4.11 -5.51 -24.99
CA THR A 530 -4.11 -6.95 -25.19
C THR A 530 -4.95 -7.30 -26.42
N LEU A 531 -6.28 -7.14 -26.36
CA LEU A 531 -7.17 -7.35 -27.52
C LEU A 531 -7.22 -6.12 -28.44
N TYR A 532 -7.39 -4.94 -27.84
CA TYR A 532 -7.58 -3.68 -28.52
C TYR A 532 -6.40 -2.75 -28.25
N ARG A 533 -5.85 -2.13 -29.29
CA ARG A 533 -4.72 -1.19 -29.18
C ARG A 533 -5.22 0.17 -28.74
N SER A 534 -5.61 0.24 -27.47
CA SER A 534 -6.05 1.45 -26.81
C SER A 534 -4.98 2.54 -26.91
N PRO A 535 -5.36 3.81 -27.13
CA PRO A 535 -4.41 4.89 -27.24
C PRO A 535 -3.83 5.25 -25.87
N VAL A 536 -2.56 5.63 -25.88
CA VAL A 536 -1.86 6.22 -24.75
C VAL A 536 -1.49 7.67 -25.10
N PRO A 537 -1.23 8.55 -24.12
CA PRO A 537 -0.72 9.88 -24.42
C PRO A 537 0.60 9.77 -25.19
N SER A 538 0.67 10.40 -26.35
CA SER A 538 1.82 10.34 -27.25
C SER A 538 2.94 11.29 -26.81
N ASN A 539 4.08 11.22 -27.50
CA ASN A 539 5.25 12.04 -27.20
C ASN A 539 5.13 13.51 -27.65
N ILE A 540 3.98 13.93 -28.18
CA ILE A 540 3.68 15.35 -28.43
C ILE A 540 3.58 16.13 -27.11
N TRP A 541 3.32 15.44 -26.00
CA TRP A 541 3.31 15.98 -24.65
C TRP A 541 4.67 15.83 -23.98
N ASP A 542 5.01 16.77 -23.09
CA ASP A 542 6.16 16.59 -22.21
C ASP A 542 5.90 15.55 -21.12
N GLY A 543 6.97 14.97 -20.57
CA GLY A 543 6.88 13.89 -19.59
C GLY A 543 5.98 14.21 -18.39
N PRO A 544 6.11 15.39 -17.75
CA PRO A 544 5.21 15.82 -16.68
C PRO A 544 3.72 15.84 -17.09
N SER A 545 3.41 16.33 -18.29
CA SER A 545 2.03 16.36 -18.80
C SER A 545 1.48 14.98 -19.07
N ILE A 546 2.28 14.03 -19.58
CA ILE A 546 1.89 12.62 -19.68
C ILE A 546 1.53 12.06 -18.30
N GLY A 547 2.29 12.42 -17.26
CA GLY A 547 1.98 12.06 -15.87
C GLY A 547 0.62 12.60 -15.40
N ILE A 548 0.36 13.89 -15.64
CA ILE A 548 -0.93 14.53 -15.33
C ILE A 548 -2.08 13.84 -16.07
N LEU A 549 -1.90 13.53 -17.36
CA LEU A 549 -2.91 12.88 -18.16
C LEU A 549 -3.20 11.45 -17.68
N ARG A 550 -2.19 10.68 -17.26
CA ARG A 550 -2.39 9.28 -16.83
C ARG A 550 -2.98 9.14 -15.44
N ASP A 551 -2.75 10.13 -14.57
CA ASP A 551 -3.21 10.14 -13.19
C ASP A 551 -4.70 10.48 -13.12
N LYS A 552 -5.48 9.67 -12.38
CA LYS A 552 -6.92 9.84 -12.25
C LYS A 552 -7.31 11.06 -11.40
N ASP A 553 -6.42 11.53 -10.53
CA ASP A 553 -6.73 12.52 -9.48
C ASP A 553 -6.08 13.89 -9.73
N ARG A 554 -5.26 14.04 -10.79
CA ARG A 554 -4.62 15.32 -11.14
C ARG A 554 -5.55 16.30 -11.86
N LEU A 555 -6.58 15.79 -12.53
CA LEU A 555 -7.61 16.60 -13.18
C LEU A 555 -8.99 16.24 -12.62
N LEU A 556 -9.70 17.23 -12.07
CA LEU A 556 -11.15 17.14 -11.83
C LEU A 556 -11.89 16.58 -13.06
N GLY A 557 -12.67 15.53 -12.86
CA GLY A 557 -13.36 14.80 -13.93
C GLY A 557 -12.62 13.57 -14.45
N GLY A 558 -11.40 13.30 -13.96
CA GLY A 558 -10.61 12.11 -14.26
C GLY A 558 -9.56 12.32 -15.35
N GLY A 559 -8.57 11.42 -15.37
CA GLY A 559 -7.50 11.38 -16.35
C GLY A 559 -7.88 10.67 -17.66
N TRP A 560 -6.85 10.32 -18.43
CA TRP A 560 -6.89 9.67 -19.74
C TRP A 560 -7.67 8.35 -19.69
N TRP A 561 -7.43 7.53 -18.67
CA TRP A 561 -8.09 6.23 -18.52
C TRP A 561 -9.54 6.33 -18.02
N GLN A 562 -9.96 7.51 -17.54
CA GLN A 562 -11.32 7.81 -17.06
C GLN A 562 -12.16 8.60 -18.07
N THR A 563 -11.62 8.91 -19.25
CA THR A 563 -12.27 9.76 -20.26
C THR A 563 -12.75 8.90 -21.45
N PRO A 564 -14.06 8.59 -21.58
CA PRO A 564 -14.58 7.74 -22.65
C PRO A 564 -14.35 8.26 -24.06
N SER A 565 -14.37 9.59 -24.25
CA SER A 565 -14.23 10.22 -25.56
C SER A 565 -12.88 9.91 -26.25
N ILE A 566 -11.84 9.58 -25.48
CA ILE A 566 -10.54 9.16 -26.00
C ILE A 566 -10.63 7.82 -26.72
N LEU A 567 -11.35 6.85 -26.13
CA LEU A 567 -11.60 5.57 -26.77
C LEU A 567 -12.62 5.72 -27.92
N ASP A 568 -13.64 6.56 -27.74
CA ASP A 568 -14.62 6.85 -28.82
C ASP A 568 -13.95 7.44 -30.06
N ALA A 569 -12.97 8.33 -29.88
CA ALA A 569 -12.20 8.91 -30.98
C ALA A 569 -11.45 7.86 -31.83
N THR A 570 -11.28 6.63 -31.33
CA THR A 570 -10.70 5.54 -32.13
C THR A 570 -11.70 4.86 -33.06
N ILE A 571 -13.00 5.02 -32.82
CA ILE A 571 -14.09 4.44 -33.63
C ILE A 571 -14.30 5.29 -34.90
N ASP A 572 -14.21 6.61 -34.76
CA ASP A 572 -14.53 7.59 -35.82
C ASP A 572 -13.41 7.79 -36.86
N GLN A 573 -12.18 7.32 -36.59
CA GLN A 573 -11.04 7.39 -37.54
C GLN A 573 -11.20 6.46 -38.76
N HIS A 574 -12.32 5.76 -38.90
CA HIS A 574 -12.64 4.87 -40.02
C HIS A 574 -13.33 5.55 -41.21
N GLY A 575 -13.51 6.87 -41.20
CA GLY A 575 -14.13 7.60 -42.30
C GLY A 575 -13.25 7.94 -43.51
N ALA A 576 -11.96 7.55 -43.55
CA ALA A 576 -11.04 8.07 -44.56
C ALA A 576 -10.07 7.04 -45.17
N ASP A 577 -10.51 5.79 -45.39
CA ASP A 577 -9.89 4.96 -46.42
C ASP A 577 -10.87 4.84 -47.61
N PRO A 578 -10.65 5.57 -48.72
CA PRO A 578 -11.59 5.62 -49.84
C PRO A 578 -11.68 4.33 -50.66
N ASP A 579 -10.97 3.26 -50.29
CA ASP A 579 -10.82 2.05 -51.11
C ASP A 579 -11.55 0.80 -50.56
N VAL A 580 -12.63 1.01 -49.78
CA VAL A 580 -13.48 -0.06 -49.20
C VAL A 580 -14.50 -0.56 -50.24
N ASN A 581 -14.02 -1.04 -51.39
CA ASN A 581 -14.88 -1.71 -52.38
C ASN A 581 -14.28 -2.98 -53.02
N SER A 582 -13.24 -3.59 -52.42
CA SER A 582 -12.77 -4.92 -52.87
C SER A 582 -13.11 -6.03 -51.87
N LYS A 583 -14.01 -6.93 -52.28
CA LYS A 583 -14.50 -8.10 -51.52
C LYS A 583 -13.47 -9.24 -51.35
N SER A 584 -12.17 -9.02 -51.52
CA SER A 584 -11.21 -10.10 -51.70
C SER A 584 -10.02 -10.18 -50.74
N ASP A 585 -10.04 -9.50 -49.58
CA ASP A 585 -8.90 -9.62 -48.65
C ASP A 585 -9.34 -9.81 -47.19
N ARG A 586 -9.30 -11.07 -46.72
CA ARG A 586 -9.53 -11.42 -45.30
C ARG A 586 -8.50 -10.76 -44.38
N GLY A 587 -7.38 -10.24 -44.92
CA GLY A 587 -6.34 -9.51 -44.19
C GLY A 587 -6.68 -8.06 -43.86
N ARG A 588 -7.74 -7.46 -44.43
CA ARG A 588 -8.12 -6.04 -44.22
C ARG A 588 -9.38 -5.83 -43.37
N ARG A 589 -10.03 -6.91 -42.89
CA ARG A 589 -11.31 -6.84 -42.15
C ARG A 589 -11.21 -6.13 -40.79
N TYR A 590 -10.01 -6.08 -40.20
CA TYR A 590 -9.77 -5.42 -38.91
C TYR A 590 -8.91 -4.19 -39.11
N PRO A 591 -9.39 -3.01 -38.67
CA PRO A 591 -8.54 -1.84 -38.61
C PRO A 591 -7.28 -2.11 -37.79
N ASP A 592 -6.19 -1.38 -38.05
CA ASP A 592 -4.90 -1.52 -37.34
C ASP A 592 -4.94 -1.01 -35.87
N ARG A 593 -6.13 -1.10 -35.26
CA ARG A 593 -6.43 -0.96 -33.82
C ARG A 593 -6.63 -2.31 -33.13
N TRP A 594 -6.77 -3.41 -33.88
CA TRP A 594 -6.96 -4.75 -33.31
C TRP A 594 -5.65 -5.55 -33.24
N ASN A 595 -5.42 -6.24 -32.13
CA ASN A 595 -4.32 -7.19 -32.01
C ASN A 595 -4.68 -8.50 -32.74
N ARG A 596 -4.37 -8.59 -34.03
CA ARG A 596 -4.79 -9.68 -34.93
C ARG A 596 -4.54 -11.09 -34.36
N PRO A 597 -3.34 -11.43 -33.81
CA PRO A 597 -3.13 -12.73 -33.15
C PRO A 597 -4.15 -13.04 -32.04
N ILE A 598 -4.48 -12.06 -31.20
CA ILE A 598 -5.43 -12.24 -30.09
C ILE A 598 -6.86 -12.33 -30.61
N VAL A 599 -7.21 -11.56 -31.64
CA VAL A 599 -8.49 -11.67 -32.35
C VAL A 599 -8.67 -13.08 -32.95
N ASP A 600 -7.65 -13.63 -33.59
CA ASP A 600 -7.71 -14.98 -34.17
C ASP A 600 -7.85 -16.05 -33.08
N ILE A 601 -7.18 -15.87 -31.94
CA ILE A 601 -7.35 -16.72 -30.76
C ILE A 601 -8.79 -16.64 -30.24
N ALA A 602 -9.33 -15.43 -30.03
CA ALA A 602 -10.68 -15.22 -29.55
C ALA A 602 -11.73 -15.83 -30.50
N ARG A 603 -11.54 -15.70 -31.82
CA ARG A 603 -12.40 -16.31 -32.83
C ARG A 603 -12.38 -17.84 -32.77
N LYS A 604 -11.18 -18.44 -32.66
CA LYS A 604 -11.03 -19.91 -32.53
C LYS A 604 -11.67 -20.42 -31.24
N ILE A 605 -11.50 -19.70 -30.13
CA ILE A 605 -12.11 -20.07 -28.85
C ILE A 605 -13.63 -20.00 -28.92
N ASN A 606 -14.18 -18.97 -29.55
CA ASN A 606 -15.62 -18.79 -29.71
C ASN A 606 -16.29 -19.92 -30.54
N GLN A 607 -15.52 -20.73 -31.27
CA GLN A 607 -16.02 -21.92 -31.99
C GLN A 607 -16.06 -23.18 -31.12
N ASN A 608 -15.43 -23.19 -29.95
CA ASN A 608 -15.36 -24.34 -29.07
C ASN A 608 -16.50 -24.32 -28.05
N PRO A 609 -17.49 -25.22 -28.14
CA PRO A 609 -18.64 -25.22 -27.23
C PRO A 609 -18.28 -25.55 -25.77
N HIS A 610 -17.07 -26.08 -25.52
CA HIS A 610 -16.58 -26.43 -24.19
C HIS A 610 -15.69 -25.34 -23.56
N THR A 611 -15.58 -24.17 -24.20
CA THR A 611 -14.76 -23.06 -23.69
C THR A 611 -15.60 -21.81 -23.52
N LEU A 612 -15.61 -21.25 -22.30
CA LEU A 612 -16.21 -19.95 -22.04
C LEU A 612 -15.24 -18.83 -22.43
N ASN A 613 -15.66 -17.93 -23.32
CA ASN A 613 -14.87 -16.82 -23.81
C ASN A 613 -15.25 -15.50 -23.13
N VAL A 614 -14.32 -14.92 -22.37
CA VAL A 614 -14.57 -13.73 -21.56
C VAL A 614 -13.62 -12.59 -21.94
N LEU A 615 -14.21 -11.42 -22.19
CA LEU A 615 -13.49 -10.16 -22.25
C LEU A 615 -13.52 -9.49 -20.88
N LEU A 616 -12.36 -9.13 -20.35
CA LEU A 616 -12.22 -8.53 -19.01
C LEU A 616 -11.41 -7.24 -19.09
N THR A 617 -11.82 -6.19 -18.38
CA THR A 617 -11.06 -4.92 -18.35
C THR A 617 -11.20 -4.16 -17.04
N GLY A 618 -10.15 -3.42 -16.69
CA GLY A 618 -10.14 -2.48 -15.57
C GLY A 618 -10.92 -1.18 -15.82
N ARG A 619 -11.45 -0.95 -17.03
CA ARG A 619 -12.27 0.23 -17.36
C ARG A 619 -13.55 0.26 -16.52
N ASN A 620 -13.92 1.44 -16.03
CA ASN A 620 -15.10 1.62 -15.19
C ASN A 620 -16.41 1.37 -15.97
N ARG A 621 -17.27 0.47 -15.47
CA ARG A 621 -18.54 0.07 -16.09
C ARG A 621 -19.45 1.26 -16.36
N LYS A 622 -19.63 2.16 -15.40
CA LYS A 622 -20.53 3.33 -15.52
C LYS A 622 -20.09 4.26 -16.65
N LEU A 623 -18.78 4.40 -16.85
CA LEU A 623 -18.21 5.31 -17.85
C LEU A 623 -18.06 4.68 -19.24
N PHE A 624 -17.66 3.40 -19.33
CA PHE A 624 -17.17 2.82 -20.59
C PHE A 624 -18.07 1.76 -21.23
N SER A 625 -19.19 1.37 -20.61
CA SER A 625 -20.02 0.28 -21.17
C SER A 625 -20.46 0.55 -22.62
N LYS A 626 -20.97 1.75 -22.90
CA LYS A 626 -21.41 2.14 -24.25
C LYS A 626 -20.25 2.15 -25.26
N THR A 627 -19.11 2.73 -24.88
CA THR A 627 -17.91 2.80 -25.72
C THR A 627 -17.37 1.42 -26.06
N VAL A 628 -17.18 0.55 -25.08
CA VAL A 628 -16.64 -0.79 -25.29
C VAL A 628 -17.56 -1.63 -26.16
N LEU A 629 -18.88 -1.58 -25.95
CA LEU A 629 -19.83 -2.31 -26.80
C LEU A 629 -19.78 -1.84 -28.26
N ARG A 630 -19.73 -0.53 -28.52
CA ARG A 630 -19.57 0.01 -29.89
C ARG A 630 -18.27 -0.43 -30.55
N ILE A 631 -17.17 -0.49 -29.80
CA ILE A 631 -15.89 -1.02 -30.33
C ILE A 631 -16.07 -2.48 -30.75
N LEU A 632 -16.75 -3.29 -29.92
CA LEU A 632 -16.98 -4.71 -30.16
C LEU A 632 -18.00 -5.00 -31.27
N GLU A 633 -18.85 -4.05 -31.68
CA GLU A 633 -19.73 -4.21 -32.85
C GLU A 633 -18.94 -4.46 -34.15
N ASN A 634 -17.67 -4.05 -34.18
CA ASN A 634 -16.79 -4.19 -35.34
C ASN A 634 -16.03 -5.53 -35.42
N VAL A 635 -16.25 -6.47 -34.48
CA VAL A 635 -15.66 -7.82 -34.56
C VAL A 635 -16.66 -8.87 -35.04
N ASP A 636 -16.16 -9.89 -35.77
CA ASP A 636 -16.99 -10.95 -36.36
C ASP A 636 -17.34 -12.11 -35.42
N PHE A 637 -17.05 -11.97 -34.13
CA PHE A 637 -17.33 -12.95 -33.08
C PHE A 637 -17.85 -12.23 -31.83
N LYS A 638 -18.47 -12.98 -30.91
CA LYS A 638 -19.00 -12.44 -29.66
C LYS A 638 -18.31 -13.08 -28.47
N PHE A 639 -18.15 -12.32 -27.40
CA PHE A 639 -17.78 -12.88 -26.11
C PHE A 639 -19.02 -13.39 -25.39
N ASP A 640 -18.87 -14.46 -24.61
CA ASP A 640 -19.94 -14.95 -23.73
C ASP A 640 -20.19 -13.95 -22.59
N LEU A 641 -19.11 -13.35 -22.08
CA LEU A 641 -19.15 -12.31 -21.05
C LEU A 641 -18.24 -11.14 -21.43
N VAL A 642 -18.76 -9.92 -21.26
CA VAL A 642 -17.98 -8.67 -21.40
C VAL A 642 -18.01 -7.95 -20.06
N VAL A 643 -16.89 -7.91 -19.36
CA VAL A 643 -16.85 -7.55 -17.94
C VAL A 643 -15.93 -6.36 -17.71
N LEU A 644 -16.50 -5.29 -17.17
CA LEU A 644 -15.84 -4.02 -16.84
C LEU A 644 -15.78 -3.85 -15.32
N LYS A 645 -14.78 -3.09 -14.83
CA LYS A 645 -14.64 -2.79 -13.40
C LYS A 645 -15.88 -2.07 -12.89
N GLN A 646 -16.50 -2.63 -11.86
CA GLN A 646 -17.75 -2.14 -11.28
C GLN A 646 -17.68 -2.17 -9.75
N ASP A 647 -18.64 -1.56 -9.09
CA ASP A 647 -18.82 -1.75 -7.65
C ASP A 647 -19.10 -3.24 -7.38
N HIS A 648 -18.62 -3.74 -6.25
CA HIS A 648 -18.81 -5.14 -5.88
C HIS A 648 -20.33 -5.45 -5.86
N PRO A 649 -20.84 -6.37 -6.70
CA PRO A 649 -22.29 -6.54 -6.86
C PRO A 649 -23.04 -6.89 -5.58
N GLN A 650 -22.33 -7.50 -4.61
CA GLN A 650 -22.87 -7.89 -3.31
C GLN A 650 -22.55 -6.90 -2.18
N LEU A 651 -21.52 -6.05 -2.31
CA LEU A 651 -21.03 -5.18 -1.23
C LEU A 651 -21.23 -3.69 -1.53
N GLY A 652 -21.62 -3.33 -2.75
CA GLY A 652 -22.01 -1.98 -3.15
C GLY A 652 -20.89 -0.93 -3.16
N HIS A 653 -19.64 -1.31 -2.87
CA HIS A 653 -18.48 -0.41 -2.87
C HIS A 653 -17.49 -0.74 -3.99
N GLU A 654 -16.66 0.23 -4.36
CA GLU A 654 -15.67 0.07 -5.42
C GLU A 654 -14.52 -0.85 -4.96
N PHE A 655 -14.04 -1.73 -5.85
CA PHE A 655 -12.80 -2.47 -5.61
C PHE A 655 -11.60 -1.54 -5.47
N THR A 656 -10.76 -1.79 -4.46
CA THR A 656 -9.57 -0.98 -4.16
C THR A 656 -8.58 -1.01 -5.31
N THR A 657 -8.39 -2.18 -5.94
CA THR A 657 -7.49 -2.32 -7.10
C THR A 657 -8.17 -3.01 -8.29
N THR A 658 -7.59 -2.82 -9.49
CA THR A 658 -8.05 -3.54 -10.69
C THR A 658 -7.80 -5.04 -10.56
N MET A 659 -6.70 -5.45 -9.94
CA MET A 659 -6.37 -6.87 -9.78
C MET A 659 -7.37 -7.57 -8.84
N GLU A 660 -7.73 -6.95 -7.73
CA GLU A 660 -8.73 -7.48 -6.80
C GLU A 660 -10.08 -7.73 -7.48
N PHE A 661 -10.55 -6.75 -8.26
CA PHE A 661 -11.73 -6.89 -9.11
C PHE A 661 -11.63 -8.11 -10.05
N LYS A 662 -10.51 -8.25 -10.77
CA LYS A 662 -10.31 -9.35 -11.71
C LYS A 662 -10.27 -10.71 -10.99
N LYS A 663 -9.52 -10.83 -9.89
CA LYS A 663 -9.46 -12.07 -9.07
C LYS A 663 -10.83 -12.44 -8.50
N SER A 664 -11.60 -11.47 -8.01
CA SER A 664 -12.97 -11.68 -7.50
C SER A 664 -13.90 -12.24 -8.58
N PHE A 665 -13.92 -11.61 -9.77
CA PHE A 665 -14.70 -12.11 -10.90
C PHE A 665 -14.29 -13.53 -11.32
N ILE A 666 -12.99 -13.81 -11.45
CA ILE A 666 -12.47 -15.13 -11.84
C ILE A 666 -12.84 -16.20 -10.81
N SER A 667 -12.75 -15.87 -9.52
CA SER A 667 -13.12 -16.78 -8.43
C SER A 667 -14.59 -17.15 -8.51
N MET A 668 -15.48 -16.17 -8.70
CA MET A 668 -16.90 -16.40 -8.92
C MET A 668 -17.13 -17.31 -10.13
N LEU A 669 -16.42 -17.06 -11.24
CA LEU A 669 -16.57 -17.82 -12.48
C LEU A 669 -16.15 -19.28 -12.34
N LEU A 670 -15.01 -19.54 -11.68
CA LEU A 670 -14.51 -20.89 -11.39
C LEU A 670 -15.41 -21.66 -10.40
N ASN A 671 -16.10 -20.94 -9.50
CA ASN A 671 -17.08 -21.53 -8.59
C ASN A 671 -18.41 -21.89 -9.27
N HIS A 672 -18.78 -21.17 -10.33
CA HIS A 672 -19.93 -21.49 -11.16
C HIS A 672 -19.63 -22.67 -12.09
N TYR A 673 -18.53 -22.60 -12.84
CA TYR A 673 -18.05 -23.68 -13.73
C TYR A 673 -17.10 -24.63 -13.01
N ARG A 674 -17.63 -25.38 -12.04
CA ARG A 674 -16.83 -26.22 -11.11
C ARG A 674 -16.02 -27.33 -11.79
N GLU A 675 -16.44 -27.75 -12.97
CA GLU A 675 -15.75 -28.75 -13.78
C GLU A 675 -14.67 -28.17 -14.71
N THR A 676 -14.34 -26.89 -14.55
CA THR A 676 -13.24 -26.26 -15.29
C THR A 676 -11.92 -26.95 -14.95
N GLU A 677 -11.23 -27.44 -15.97
CA GLU A 677 -9.92 -28.06 -15.84
C GLU A 677 -8.80 -27.06 -16.12
N ARG A 678 -9.09 -26.03 -16.93
CA ARG A 678 -8.07 -25.11 -17.44
C ARG A 678 -8.61 -23.71 -17.63
N ILE A 679 -7.84 -22.72 -17.18
CA ILE A 679 -8.07 -21.30 -17.46
C ILE A 679 -6.87 -20.73 -18.23
N SER A 680 -7.13 -20.01 -19.32
CA SER A 680 -6.13 -19.28 -20.09
C SER A 680 -6.37 -17.78 -19.93
N ILE A 681 -5.35 -17.03 -19.49
CA ILE A 681 -5.46 -15.59 -19.25
C ILE A 681 -4.45 -14.86 -20.15
N TYR A 682 -4.93 -14.01 -21.04
CA TYR A 682 -4.11 -13.15 -21.90
C TYR A 682 -4.10 -11.74 -21.31
N GLU A 683 -2.92 -11.26 -20.91
CA GLU A 683 -2.74 -9.96 -20.24
C GLU A 683 -1.41 -9.33 -20.67
N ASP A 684 -1.43 -8.04 -20.99
CA ASP A 684 -0.25 -7.32 -21.47
C ASP A 684 0.73 -6.95 -20.34
N ARG A 685 0.20 -6.67 -19.15
CA ARG A 685 1.01 -6.22 -18.01
C ARG A 685 1.76 -7.37 -17.34
N PRO A 686 3.11 -7.30 -17.25
CA PRO A 686 3.91 -8.33 -16.58
C PRO A 686 3.56 -8.50 -15.10
N GLY A 687 3.28 -7.38 -14.41
CA GLY A 687 2.90 -7.38 -12.99
C GLY A 687 1.55 -8.05 -12.73
N HIS A 688 0.57 -7.89 -13.63
CA HIS A 688 -0.69 -8.62 -13.54
C HIS A 688 -0.51 -10.10 -13.88
N SER A 689 0.29 -10.40 -14.92
CA SER A 689 0.58 -11.77 -15.32
C SER A 689 1.22 -12.59 -14.19
N ARG A 690 2.13 -12.01 -13.40
CA ARG A 690 2.66 -12.65 -12.18
C ARG A 690 1.56 -12.91 -11.16
N GLN A 691 0.80 -11.89 -10.78
CA GLN A 691 -0.25 -12.01 -9.76
C GLN A 691 -1.36 -13.00 -10.11
N PHE A 692 -1.64 -13.23 -11.41
CA PHE A 692 -2.56 -14.28 -11.85
C PHE A 692 -1.98 -15.69 -11.73
N ARG A 693 -0.66 -15.85 -11.90
CA ARG A 693 0.00 -17.14 -11.64
C ARG A 693 -0.06 -17.46 -10.15
N ASP A 694 0.34 -16.51 -9.31
CA ASP A 694 0.30 -16.65 -7.85
C ASP A 694 -1.12 -16.97 -7.37
N PHE A 695 -2.12 -16.24 -7.90
CA PHE A 695 -3.54 -16.50 -7.62
C PHE A 695 -3.99 -17.92 -8.03
N GLY A 696 -3.49 -18.45 -9.14
CA GLY A 696 -3.80 -19.82 -9.56
C GLY A 696 -3.23 -20.88 -8.61
N ASP A 697 -2.06 -20.64 -8.04
CA ASP A 697 -1.46 -21.51 -7.02
C ASP A 697 -2.22 -21.42 -5.70
N GLU A 698 -2.52 -20.20 -5.23
CA GLU A 698 -3.35 -19.95 -4.04
C GLU A 698 -4.74 -20.59 -4.16
N PHE A 699 -5.40 -20.42 -5.31
CA PHE A 699 -6.73 -20.97 -5.57
C PHE A 699 -6.75 -22.51 -5.50
N ASN A 700 -5.69 -23.16 -5.98
CA ASN A 700 -5.57 -24.62 -5.91
C ASN A 700 -5.12 -25.14 -4.54
N GLN A 701 -4.46 -24.32 -3.71
CA GLN A 701 -4.01 -24.65 -2.36
C GLN A 701 -5.08 -24.40 -1.27
N GLY A 702 -6.11 -23.60 -1.56
CA GLY A 702 -7.15 -23.26 -0.58
C GLY A 702 -7.98 -24.45 -0.08
N PHE A 703 -8.28 -24.45 1.23
CA PHE A 703 -9.06 -25.46 1.98
C PHE A 703 -10.45 -25.84 1.41
N VAL A 704 -10.93 -25.17 0.37
CA VAL A 704 -12.28 -25.31 -0.19
C VAL A 704 -12.36 -26.36 -1.31
N ARG A 705 -11.23 -26.73 -1.94
CA ARG A 705 -11.24 -27.75 -2.99
C ARG A 705 -11.00 -29.13 -2.40
N ASN A 706 -12.06 -29.92 -2.29
CA ASN A 706 -11.95 -31.36 -2.02
C ASN A 706 -11.36 -32.05 -3.27
N PRO A 707 -10.15 -32.63 -3.21
CA PRO A 707 -9.51 -33.29 -4.36
C PRO A 707 -10.31 -34.47 -4.92
N LEU A 708 -11.25 -35.02 -4.13
CA LEU A 708 -12.13 -36.12 -4.54
C LEU A 708 -13.34 -35.67 -5.36
N VAL A 709 -13.64 -34.35 -5.43
CA VAL A 709 -14.88 -33.81 -6.04
C VAL A 709 -14.61 -32.73 -7.08
N GLN A 710 -13.49 -31.99 -7.02
CA GLN A 710 -13.17 -30.92 -7.98
C GLN A 710 -11.73 -31.05 -8.50
N PRO A 711 -11.52 -31.14 -9.83
CA PRO A 711 -10.18 -31.29 -10.39
C PRO A 711 -9.36 -30.01 -10.23
N ARG A 712 -8.04 -30.14 -10.01
CA ARG A 712 -7.09 -29.02 -9.99
C ARG A 712 -7.21 -28.22 -11.29
N VAL A 713 -7.37 -26.90 -11.19
CA VAL A 713 -7.47 -26.03 -12.39
C VAL A 713 -6.07 -25.62 -12.80
N ARG A 714 -5.71 -25.88 -14.04
CA ARG A 714 -4.46 -25.39 -14.62
C ARG A 714 -4.62 -23.93 -15.08
N PHE A 715 -3.79 -23.04 -14.56
CA PHE A 715 -3.73 -21.63 -14.99
C PHE A 715 -2.62 -21.45 -16.03
N ASP A 716 -2.97 -21.13 -17.27
CA ASP A 716 -2.01 -20.73 -18.30
C ASP A 716 -2.10 -19.23 -18.52
N VAL A 717 -1.22 -18.49 -17.86
CA VAL A 717 -1.15 -17.03 -17.98
C VAL A 717 -0.16 -16.66 -19.08
N VAL A 718 -0.69 -16.17 -20.21
CA VAL A 718 0.06 -15.74 -21.38
C VAL A 718 0.26 -14.23 -21.30
N GLN A 719 1.51 -13.82 -21.02
CA GLN A 719 1.88 -12.42 -21.09
C GLN A 719 1.92 -11.97 -22.56
N VAL A 720 1.01 -11.10 -22.95
CA VAL A 720 0.95 -10.52 -24.30
C VAL A 720 1.90 -9.33 -24.35
N GLN A 721 2.58 -9.12 -25.46
CA GLN A 721 3.38 -7.91 -25.62
C GLN A 721 2.43 -6.70 -25.77
N PRO A 722 2.57 -5.64 -24.95
CA PRO A 722 1.69 -4.49 -25.03
C PRO A 722 1.69 -3.89 -26.43
N ALA A 723 0.50 -3.78 -27.03
CA ALA A 723 0.32 -3.15 -28.33
C ALA A 723 -0.63 -1.96 -28.15
N HIS A 724 -0.10 -0.75 -28.13
CA HIS A 724 -0.89 0.48 -28.17
C HIS A 724 -0.77 1.14 -29.55
N ARG A 725 -1.69 2.06 -29.85
CA ARG A 725 -1.59 2.92 -31.02
C ARG A 725 -2.07 4.31 -30.64
N ASP A 726 -1.25 5.32 -30.89
CA ASP A 726 -1.58 6.69 -30.52
C ASP A 726 -2.81 7.21 -31.28
N LEU A 727 -3.41 8.29 -30.80
CA LEU A 727 -4.40 9.03 -31.58
C LEU A 727 -3.69 9.85 -32.66
N ASP A 728 -4.44 10.31 -33.66
CA ASP A 728 -3.94 11.38 -34.51
C ASP A 728 -3.59 12.60 -33.63
N PRO A 729 -2.44 13.27 -33.82
CA PRO A 729 -2.02 14.36 -32.95
C PRO A 729 -3.06 15.47 -32.78
N LEU A 730 -3.84 15.81 -33.82
CA LEU A 730 -4.87 16.85 -33.72
C LEU A 730 -6.05 16.38 -32.88
N GLU A 731 -6.47 15.13 -33.08
CA GLU A 731 -7.54 14.54 -32.27
C GLU A 731 -7.09 14.37 -30.81
N GLU A 732 -5.84 13.98 -30.57
CA GLU A 732 -5.26 13.91 -29.23
C GLU A 732 -5.28 15.27 -28.51
N ILE A 733 -4.85 16.33 -29.19
CA ILE A 733 -4.90 17.70 -28.67
C ILE A 733 -6.34 18.11 -28.34
N LYS A 734 -7.29 17.78 -29.21
CA LYS A 734 -8.71 18.06 -29.00
C LYS A 734 -9.26 17.33 -27.76
N GLN A 735 -8.93 16.06 -27.57
CA GLN A 735 -9.33 15.30 -26.39
C GLN A 735 -8.72 15.88 -25.11
N VAL A 736 -7.45 16.26 -25.13
CA VAL A 736 -6.82 16.91 -23.96
C VAL A 736 -7.43 18.28 -23.69
N LYS A 737 -7.68 19.12 -24.72
CA LYS A 737 -8.40 20.39 -24.55
C LYS A 737 -9.78 20.16 -23.90
N PHE A 738 -10.51 19.14 -24.33
CA PHE A 738 -11.79 18.76 -23.72
C PHE A 738 -11.63 18.40 -22.23
N MET A 739 -10.61 17.62 -21.86
CA MET A 739 -10.30 17.30 -20.46
C MET A 739 -10.00 18.55 -19.63
N LEU A 740 -9.17 19.46 -20.13
CA LEU A 740 -8.83 20.71 -19.42
C LEU A 740 -10.04 21.62 -19.24
N GLN A 741 -10.88 21.75 -20.28
CA GLN A 741 -12.14 22.50 -20.18
C GLN A 741 -13.09 21.90 -19.15
N ARG A 742 -13.22 20.56 -19.11
CA ARG A 742 -14.03 19.87 -18.12
C ARG A 742 -13.51 20.11 -16.71
N HIS A 743 -12.19 20.02 -16.50
CA HIS A 743 -11.54 20.34 -15.23
C HIS A 743 -11.88 21.77 -14.78
N ASN A 744 -11.66 22.75 -15.65
CA ASN A 744 -11.90 24.17 -15.34
C ASN A 744 -13.36 24.46 -15.02
N ARG A 745 -14.32 23.83 -15.72
CA ARG A 745 -15.75 23.95 -15.41
C ARG A 745 -16.10 23.37 -14.04
N LEU A 746 -15.57 22.19 -13.70
CA LEU A 746 -15.80 21.58 -12.38
C LEU A 746 -15.16 22.38 -11.24
N ALA A 747 -13.99 22.98 -11.48
CA ALA A 747 -13.34 23.85 -10.50
C ALA A 747 -14.20 25.09 -10.17
N GLN A 748 -14.92 25.63 -11.16
CA GLN A 748 -15.79 26.80 -10.95
C GLN A 748 -16.98 26.50 -10.03
N THR A 749 -17.46 25.26 -9.97
CA THR A 749 -18.57 24.87 -9.07
C THR A 749 -18.11 24.59 -7.65
N MET A 750 -16.80 24.56 -7.39
CA MET A 750 -16.24 24.36 -6.05
C MET A 750 -16.14 25.68 -5.29
N ASP A 751 -16.17 25.57 -3.95
CA ASP A 751 -15.92 26.70 -3.05
C ASP A 751 -14.55 27.34 -3.35
N ALA A 752 -14.47 28.67 -3.21
CA ALA A 752 -13.29 29.45 -3.58
C ALA A 752 -12.03 29.00 -2.82
N SER A 753 -12.19 28.50 -1.59
CA SER A 753 -11.12 27.99 -0.75
C SER A 753 -10.54 26.64 -1.21
N LEU A 754 -11.32 25.84 -1.94
CA LEU A 754 -10.97 24.48 -2.41
C LEU A 754 -10.77 24.41 -3.94
N ARG A 755 -10.95 25.53 -4.63
CA ARG A 755 -10.89 25.61 -6.09
C ARG A 755 -9.44 25.46 -6.59
N PRO A 756 -9.12 24.42 -7.38
CA PRO A 756 -7.80 24.34 -8.00
C PRO A 756 -7.64 25.44 -9.06
N PRO A 757 -6.43 25.99 -9.25
CA PRO A 757 -6.17 26.93 -10.32
C PRO A 757 -6.42 26.29 -11.70
N PRO A 758 -6.83 27.10 -12.69
CA PRO A 758 -7.25 26.60 -13.98
C PRO A 758 -6.10 25.92 -14.73
N ALA A 759 -6.37 24.74 -15.26
CA ALA A 759 -5.45 24.03 -16.12
C ALA A 759 -5.38 24.70 -17.50
N LYS A 760 -4.16 24.96 -17.98
CA LYS A 760 -3.89 25.64 -19.25
C LYS A 760 -2.90 24.83 -20.11
N LEU A 761 -2.96 25.07 -21.43
CA LEU A 761 -2.11 24.44 -22.43
C LEU A 761 -1.04 25.43 -22.91
N PHE A 762 0.21 24.99 -22.98
CA PHE A 762 1.36 25.76 -23.46
C PHE A 762 2.16 24.98 -24.49
N LYS A 763 2.92 25.70 -25.31
CA LYS A 763 4.00 25.15 -26.12
C LYS A 763 5.32 25.36 -25.39
N ARG A 764 6.14 24.33 -25.33
CA ARG A 764 7.47 24.36 -24.72
C ARG A 764 8.51 23.96 -25.77
N VAL A 765 9.56 24.75 -25.88
CA VAL A 765 10.77 24.40 -26.65
C VAL A 765 11.58 23.38 -25.84
N CYS A 766 11.71 22.17 -26.36
CA CYS A 766 12.50 21.10 -25.75
C CYS A 766 14.00 21.27 -26.03
N HIS A 767 14.34 21.59 -27.27
CA HIS A 767 15.70 21.85 -27.70
C HIS A 767 15.70 22.67 -29.00
N THR A 768 16.81 23.39 -29.20
CA THR A 768 17.15 24.05 -30.45
C THR A 768 18.20 23.19 -31.17
N SER A 769 18.05 23.00 -32.46
CA SER A 769 18.82 22.02 -33.23
C SER A 769 18.92 22.39 -34.71
N TYR A 770 19.89 21.80 -35.41
CA TYR A 770 19.82 21.68 -36.86
C TYR A 770 18.88 20.52 -37.21
N MET A 771 17.69 20.84 -37.69
CA MET A 771 16.63 19.90 -38.04
C MET A 771 16.86 19.31 -39.43
N LEU A 772 16.82 17.99 -39.53
CA LEU A 772 16.96 17.26 -40.78
C LEU A 772 15.59 17.13 -41.46
N GLN A 773 15.60 17.15 -42.79
CA GLN A 773 14.42 16.81 -43.58
C GLN A 773 14.09 15.30 -43.44
N PRO A 774 12.81 14.90 -43.51
CA PRO A 774 12.40 13.50 -43.41
C PRO A 774 13.12 12.58 -44.40
N GLU A 775 13.36 13.05 -45.63
CA GLU A 775 14.04 12.30 -46.69
C GLU A 775 15.51 12.03 -46.33
N THR A 776 16.15 12.98 -45.66
CA THR A 776 17.53 12.83 -45.16
C THR A 776 17.56 11.80 -44.05
N THR A 777 16.64 11.89 -43.10
CA THR A 777 16.49 10.93 -42.00
C THR A 777 16.32 9.50 -42.55
N HIS A 778 15.42 9.32 -43.52
CA HIS A 778 15.18 8.05 -44.17
C HIS A 778 16.44 7.51 -44.88
N THR A 779 17.13 8.37 -45.62
CA THR A 779 18.37 8.01 -46.34
C THR A 779 19.49 7.58 -45.38
N LEU A 780 19.65 8.27 -44.25
CA LEU A 780 20.61 7.89 -43.22
C LEU A 780 20.31 6.50 -42.65
N LEU A 781 19.04 6.23 -42.29
CA LEU A 781 18.64 4.94 -41.77
C LEU A 781 18.85 3.79 -42.77
N LEU A 782 18.62 4.03 -44.07
CA LEU A 782 18.88 3.05 -45.13
C LEU A 782 20.38 2.79 -45.34
N LYS A 783 21.21 3.84 -45.36
CA LYS A 783 22.64 3.75 -45.64
C LYS A 783 23.42 3.06 -44.53
N PHE A 784 23.10 3.34 -43.26
CA PHE A 784 23.87 2.85 -42.11
C PHE A 784 23.41 1.49 -41.56
N ARG A 785 22.49 0.80 -42.25
CA ARG A 785 22.00 -0.57 -41.99
C ARG A 785 22.24 -1.05 -40.56
N LEU A 786 21.46 -0.49 -39.63
CA LEU A 786 21.43 -0.93 -38.25
C LEU A 786 21.10 -2.45 -38.25
N LYS A 787 21.87 -3.29 -37.53
CA LYS A 787 21.92 -4.76 -37.71
C LYS A 787 20.56 -5.42 -38.07
N PRO A 788 20.52 -6.46 -38.92
CA PRO A 788 19.28 -7.06 -39.46
C PRO A 788 18.34 -7.74 -38.44
N ARG A 789 18.63 -7.67 -37.14
CA ARG A 789 17.80 -8.22 -36.05
C ARG A 789 17.40 -7.17 -35.00
N LEU A 790 17.39 -5.88 -35.35
CA LEU A 790 16.77 -4.91 -34.46
C LEU A 790 15.27 -5.09 -34.49
N ASN A 791 14.73 -5.60 -33.38
CA ASN A 791 13.30 -5.61 -33.15
C ASN A 791 12.85 -4.13 -33.13
N PRO A 792 12.04 -3.66 -34.10
CA PRO A 792 11.59 -2.26 -34.12
C PRO A 792 10.76 -1.88 -32.88
N ARG A 793 10.41 -2.87 -32.05
CA ARG A 793 9.68 -2.73 -30.79
C ARG A 793 10.57 -2.49 -29.57
N GLU A 794 11.90 -2.53 -29.72
CA GLU A 794 12.88 -2.36 -28.64
C GLU A 794 13.78 -1.13 -28.83
N VAL A 795 13.64 -0.45 -29.97
CA VAL A 795 14.54 0.61 -30.43
C VAL A 795 13.73 1.80 -30.96
N ASP A 796 14.02 2.98 -30.43
CA ASP A 796 13.53 4.27 -30.89
C ASP A 796 14.45 4.83 -32.00
N PHE A 797 13.87 5.23 -33.12
CA PHE A 797 14.58 5.85 -34.23
C PHE A 797 14.53 7.37 -34.14
N PHE A 798 15.70 7.99 -34.01
CA PHE A 798 15.84 9.44 -33.76
C PHE A 798 16.09 10.20 -35.05
N GLY A 799 17.28 10.04 -35.66
CA GLY A 799 17.72 10.49 -36.99
C GLY A 799 17.31 11.88 -37.52
N ARG A 800 16.70 12.74 -36.72
CA ARG A 800 15.92 13.91 -37.17
C ARG A 800 16.60 15.25 -36.91
N TYR A 801 17.65 15.29 -36.10
CA TYR A 801 18.28 16.56 -35.73
C TYR A 801 19.73 16.39 -35.25
N ILE A 802 20.48 17.49 -35.28
CA ILE A 802 21.78 17.66 -34.62
C ILE A 802 21.58 18.69 -33.49
N PRO A 803 21.76 18.31 -32.20
CA PRO A 803 21.42 19.19 -31.08
C PRO A 803 22.40 20.37 -30.95
N ILE A 804 21.85 21.59 -30.89
CA ILE A 804 22.60 22.83 -30.61
C ILE A 804 22.61 23.07 -29.11
N ARG A 805 21.42 23.08 -28.48
CA ARG A 805 21.23 23.28 -27.04
C ARG A 805 19.88 22.72 -26.58
N MET A 806 19.80 22.28 -25.32
CA MET A 806 18.53 21.99 -24.65
C MET A 806 17.77 23.28 -24.31
N GLY A 807 16.46 23.31 -24.62
CA GLY A 807 15.62 24.50 -24.51
C GLY A 807 15.82 25.51 -25.62
N LYS A 808 15.37 26.74 -25.36
CA LYS A 808 15.43 27.88 -26.28
C LYS A 808 16.84 28.48 -26.29
N CYS A 809 17.35 28.85 -27.46
CA CYS A 809 18.56 29.67 -27.57
C CYS A 809 18.25 31.15 -27.33
N GLU A 810 19.21 31.89 -26.78
CA GLU A 810 19.08 33.34 -26.64
C GLU A 810 19.04 34.01 -28.02
N PRO A 811 18.36 35.17 -28.17
CA PRO A 811 18.22 35.83 -29.47
C PRO A 811 19.55 36.06 -30.21
N LEU A 812 20.60 36.44 -29.47
CA LEU A 812 21.96 36.65 -30.00
C LEU A 812 22.60 35.35 -30.53
N GLU A 813 22.28 34.22 -29.92
CA GLU A 813 22.79 32.91 -30.36
C GLU A 813 22.10 32.48 -31.64
N ILE A 814 20.79 32.70 -31.76
CA ILE A 814 20.05 32.46 -33.01
C ILE A 814 20.58 33.34 -34.14
N GLU A 815 20.87 34.62 -33.87
CA GLU A 815 21.46 35.53 -34.87
C GLU A 815 22.84 35.04 -35.34
N SER A 816 23.69 34.58 -34.41
CA SER A 816 25.01 34.00 -34.75
C SER A 816 24.92 32.72 -35.60
N LEU A 817 23.78 32.03 -35.57
CA LEU A 817 23.50 30.84 -36.37
C LEU A 817 22.90 31.18 -37.75
N GLY A 818 22.73 32.46 -38.07
CA GLY A 818 22.08 32.94 -39.31
C GLY A 818 20.56 33.09 -39.19
N GLY A 819 20.00 32.94 -37.99
CA GLY A 819 18.56 33.03 -37.72
C GLY A 819 17.82 31.68 -37.72
N MET A 820 16.59 31.70 -37.22
CA MET A 820 15.67 30.56 -37.35
C MET A 820 15.39 30.30 -38.83
N GLY A 821 15.50 29.04 -39.27
CA GLY A 821 15.37 28.68 -40.68
C GLY A 821 16.67 28.74 -41.48
N ALA A 822 17.80 29.16 -40.90
CA ALA A 822 19.09 29.15 -41.57
C ALA A 822 19.52 27.72 -41.92
N GLN A 823 20.01 27.52 -43.14
CA GLN A 823 20.43 26.21 -43.64
C GLN A 823 21.94 26.03 -43.54
N VAL A 824 22.36 24.86 -43.07
CA VAL A 824 23.76 24.43 -43.02
C VAL A 824 23.88 23.09 -43.71
N GLN A 825 24.86 22.95 -44.62
CA GLN A 825 25.15 21.68 -45.27
C GLN A 825 26.12 20.88 -44.41
N PHE A 826 25.80 19.61 -44.17
CA PHE A 826 26.63 18.65 -43.43
C PHE A 826 27.04 17.48 -44.34
N GLU A 827 28.18 16.87 -44.02
CA GLU A 827 28.61 15.59 -44.58
C GLU A 827 28.88 14.55 -43.48
N THR A 828 28.60 13.28 -43.78
CA THR A 828 28.87 12.16 -42.85
C THR A 828 30.37 11.87 -42.75
N VAL A 829 30.85 11.61 -41.52
CA VAL A 829 32.28 11.46 -41.20
C VAL A 829 32.59 10.10 -40.63
N SER A 830 31.79 9.63 -39.66
CA SER A 830 32.00 8.30 -39.07
C SER A 830 30.71 7.74 -38.47
N PHE A 831 30.65 6.44 -38.30
CA PHE A 831 29.53 5.71 -37.70
C PHE A 831 30.00 4.90 -36.51
N GLY A 832 29.18 4.80 -35.46
CA GLY A 832 29.53 4.03 -34.28
C GLY A 832 28.31 3.47 -33.57
N SER A 833 28.55 2.45 -32.76
CA SER A 833 27.52 1.83 -31.91
C SER A 833 28.10 1.37 -30.58
N TYR A 834 27.29 1.38 -29.52
CA TYR A 834 27.66 0.80 -28.22
C TYR A 834 26.69 -0.31 -27.86
N SER A 835 27.22 -1.54 -27.73
CA SER A 835 26.51 -2.76 -27.29
C SER A 835 25.17 -3.01 -27.98
N ASP A 836 25.02 -2.60 -29.25
CA ASP A 836 23.74 -2.65 -29.98
C ASP A 836 22.56 -2.01 -29.22
N TYR A 837 22.84 -0.98 -28.42
CA TYR A 837 21.84 -0.21 -27.67
C TYR A 837 21.70 1.23 -28.16
N ILE A 838 22.72 1.76 -28.83
CA ILE A 838 22.71 3.10 -29.42
C ILE A 838 23.59 3.12 -30.68
N TRP A 839 23.10 3.77 -31.73
CA TRP A 839 23.79 3.93 -33.01
C TRP A 839 23.79 5.40 -33.41
N ALA A 840 24.94 5.89 -33.84
CA ALA A 840 25.13 7.30 -34.14
C ALA A 840 26.07 7.54 -35.33
N VAL A 841 25.89 8.69 -35.98
CA VAL A 841 26.73 9.17 -37.08
C VAL A 841 27.30 10.52 -36.69
N ARG A 842 28.62 10.65 -36.74
CA ARG A 842 29.30 11.95 -36.66
C ARG A 842 29.26 12.62 -38.02
N VAL A 843 29.02 13.92 -38.00
CA VAL A 843 28.92 14.76 -39.19
C VAL A 843 29.77 16.01 -39.02
N ARG A 844 30.08 16.67 -40.13
CA ARG A 844 30.78 17.96 -40.12
C ARG A 844 30.17 18.91 -41.15
N PRO A 845 30.21 20.23 -40.91
CA PRO A 845 29.72 21.21 -41.89
C PRO A 845 30.59 21.20 -43.15
N VAL A 846 29.98 21.47 -44.30
CA VAL A 846 30.64 21.57 -45.61
C VAL A 846 30.90 23.04 -45.94
N GLY A 847 32.15 23.40 -46.19
CA GLY A 847 32.58 24.77 -46.54
C GLY A 847 33.77 25.25 -45.72
N SER A 848 34.73 25.95 -46.33
CA SER A 848 35.94 26.44 -45.67
C SER A 848 35.59 27.55 -44.66
N GLY A 849 35.69 27.25 -43.36
CA GLY A 849 35.47 28.21 -42.26
C GLY A 849 34.11 28.14 -41.55
N ALA A 850 33.23 27.20 -41.91
CA ALA A 850 31.93 27.05 -41.26
C ALA A 850 32.06 26.47 -39.83
N THR A 851 32.02 27.32 -38.81
CA THR A 851 31.91 26.89 -37.41
C THR A 851 30.45 26.73 -37.02
N VAL A 852 30.07 25.53 -36.59
CA VAL A 852 28.72 25.21 -36.08
C VAL A 852 28.73 25.11 -34.56
N SER A 853 27.65 25.53 -33.91
CA SER A 853 27.47 25.36 -32.46
C SER A 853 26.66 24.09 -32.20
N THR A 854 27.22 23.15 -31.44
CA THR A 854 26.53 21.88 -31.11
C THR A 854 26.77 21.47 -29.66
N MET A 855 25.84 20.71 -29.07
CA MET A 855 26.00 20.17 -27.70
C MET A 855 27.17 19.19 -27.57
N ASN A 856 27.50 18.49 -28.66
CA ASN A 856 28.63 17.59 -28.72
C ASN A 856 29.82 18.31 -29.38
N THR A 857 31.04 18.02 -28.91
CA THR A 857 32.28 18.56 -29.48
C THR A 857 32.44 18.23 -30.96
N ILE A 858 31.96 17.05 -31.38
CA ILE A 858 31.78 16.67 -32.78
C ILE A 858 30.27 16.60 -33.05
N PRO A 859 29.74 17.34 -34.03
CA PRO A 859 28.32 17.25 -34.41
C PRO A 859 27.92 15.80 -34.67
N THR A 860 26.89 15.33 -33.96
CA THR A 860 26.53 13.91 -33.95
C THR A 860 25.02 13.75 -34.04
N ILE A 861 24.59 12.83 -34.89
CA ILE A 861 23.19 12.41 -35.07
C ILE A 861 23.03 11.04 -34.43
N ILE A 862 22.13 10.91 -33.45
CA ILE A 862 21.69 9.59 -32.97
C ILE A 862 20.73 9.03 -34.01
N LEU A 863 21.06 7.92 -34.64
CA LEU A 863 20.17 7.26 -35.60
C LEU A 863 19.10 6.44 -34.90
N ALA A 864 19.49 5.71 -33.85
CA ALA A 864 18.59 4.86 -33.08
C ALA A 864 19.14 4.61 -31.66
N LYS A 865 18.25 4.32 -30.70
CA LYS A 865 18.62 3.92 -29.33
C LYS A 865 17.57 2.98 -28.72
N GLY A 866 17.93 2.13 -27.76
CA GLY A 866 16.96 1.32 -27.01
C GLY A 866 15.93 2.16 -26.24
N ILE A 867 14.71 1.66 -26.07
CA ILE A 867 13.59 2.42 -25.46
C ILE A 867 13.94 2.98 -24.06
N ASP A 868 14.76 2.28 -23.26
CA ASP A 868 15.19 2.71 -21.92
C ASP A 868 16.66 3.18 -21.84
N VAL A 869 17.32 3.35 -22.98
CA VAL A 869 18.73 3.76 -23.03
C VAL A 869 18.82 5.28 -23.00
N ALA A 870 19.59 5.83 -22.06
CA ALA A 870 19.81 7.27 -21.95
C ALA A 870 20.74 7.79 -23.08
N GLU A 871 20.48 8.99 -23.62
CA GLU A 871 21.31 9.60 -24.67
C GLU A 871 22.77 9.84 -24.25
N SER A 872 23.04 9.93 -22.93
CA SER A 872 24.40 10.01 -22.38
C SER A 872 25.28 8.82 -22.75
N PHE A 873 24.68 7.68 -23.11
CA PHE A 873 25.42 6.50 -23.59
C PHE A 873 26.11 6.75 -24.94
N LEU A 874 25.77 7.84 -25.65
CA LEU A 874 26.51 8.29 -26.83
C LEU A 874 28.00 8.48 -26.53
N GLN A 875 28.34 8.92 -25.31
CA GLN A 875 29.73 9.12 -24.87
C GLN A 875 30.50 7.80 -24.68
N ARG A 876 29.80 6.66 -24.61
CA ARG A 876 30.39 5.32 -24.45
C ARG A 876 30.73 4.65 -25.78
N ILE A 877 30.43 5.28 -26.92
CA ILE A 877 30.85 4.77 -28.23
C ILE A 877 32.34 5.06 -28.40
N GLU A 878 33.16 4.02 -28.20
CA GLU A 878 34.61 4.09 -28.35
C GLU A 878 35.04 3.82 -29.80
N ASN A 879 34.42 2.84 -30.45
CA ASN A 879 34.78 2.41 -31.80
C ASN A 879 33.95 3.15 -32.87
N TRP A 880 34.60 4.04 -33.62
CA TRP A 880 34.01 4.78 -34.73
C TRP A 880 34.62 4.33 -36.06
N GLU A 881 33.76 3.91 -36.99
CA GLU A 881 34.13 3.55 -38.36
C GLU A 881 34.12 4.79 -39.26
N ASP A 882 35.24 5.08 -39.91
CA ASP A 882 35.36 6.18 -40.87
C ASP A 882 34.42 6.02 -42.08
N VAL A 883 33.82 7.13 -42.50
CA VAL A 883 33.01 7.25 -43.73
C VAL A 883 33.67 8.31 -44.61
N ARG A 884 34.19 7.89 -45.76
CA ARG A 884 34.96 8.76 -46.69
C ARG A 884 34.19 8.97 -48.00
N PRO A 885 34.49 10.03 -48.77
CA PRO A 885 33.97 10.18 -50.13
C PRO A 885 34.25 8.91 -50.96
N GLY A 886 33.20 8.32 -51.53
CA GLY A 886 33.25 7.02 -52.22
C GLY A 886 32.69 5.84 -51.41
N ASP A 887 32.51 5.96 -50.10
CA ASP A 887 31.79 4.98 -49.28
C ASP A 887 30.27 5.06 -49.57
N PRO A 888 29.55 3.93 -49.72
CA PRO A 888 28.09 3.94 -49.91
C PRO A 888 27.31 4.65 -48.79
N ARG A 889 27.89 4.79 -47.61
CA ARG A 889 27.34 5.50 -46.44
C ARG A 889 27.64 7.01 -46.45
N TYR A 890 28.50 7.48 -47.35
CA TYR A 890 28.78 8.90 -47.52
C TYR A 890 27.54 9.64 -48.02
N LEU A 891 27.20 10.76 -47.37
CA LEU A 891 26.05 11.59 -47.70
C LEU A 891 26.33 13.05 -47.35
N ARG A 892 25.96 13.95 -48.26
CA ARG A 892 25.81 15.39 -48.00
C ARG A 892 24.34 15.75 -47.93
N PHE A 893 23.97 16.57 -46.95
CA PHE A 893 22.59 16.98 -46.75
C PHE A 893 22.50 18.36 -46.10
N PHE A 894 21.37 19.04 -46.28
CA PHE A 894 21.07 20.29 -45.59
C PHE A 894 20.28 20.01 -44.30
N ALA A 895 20.60 20.77 -43.26
CA ALA A 895 19.83 20.83 -42.03
C ALA A 895 19.54 22.30 -41.68
N THR A 896 18.41 22.53 -41.02
CA THR A 896 17.87 23.88 -40.79
C THR A 896 17.82 24.21 -39.31
N VAL A 897 18.26 25.40 -38.88
CA VAL A 897 18.13 25.85 -37.49
C VAL A 897 16.65 25.91 -37.11
N GLY A 898 16.25 25.13 -36.10
CA GLY A 898 14.86 24.98 -35.70
C GLY A 898 14.71 24.56 -34.24
N GLU A 899 13.48 24.65 -33.74
CA GLU A 899 13.11 24.29 -32.37
C GLU A 899 12.19 23.07 -32.37
N GLN A 900 12.49 22.08 -31.53
CA GLN A 900 11.56 20.98 -31.26
C GLN A 900 10.60 21.40 -30.15
N LEU A 901 9.31 21.42 -30.47
CA LEU A 901 8.25 21.76 -29.52
C LEU A 901 7.61 20.51 -28.93
N ARG A 902 7.16 20.62 -27.68
CA ARG A 902 6.16 19.75 -27.06
C ARG A 902 5.08 20.58 -26.38
N LEU A 903 3.93 19.95 -26.17
CA LEU A 903 2.81 20.54 -25.46
C LEU A 903 2.93 20.27 -23.96
N GLN A 904 2.56 21.26 -23.17
CA GLN A 904 2.64 21.23 -21.72
C GLN A 904 1.30 21.65 -21.10
N ILE A 905 0.91 20.96 -20.03
CA ILE A 905 -0.28 21.26 -19.22
C ILE A 905 0.17 21.90 -17.90
N SER A 906 -0.30 23.11 -17.59
CA SER A 906 -0.13 23.70 -16.25
C SER A 906 -1.31 23.30 -15.35
N ALA A 907 -1.37 22.04 -14.94
CA ALA A 907 -2.23 21.67 -13.81
C ALA A 907 -1.36 21.65 -12.55
N PRO A 908 -1.76 22.30 -11.44
CA PRO A 908 -1.02 22.18 -10.18
C PRO A 908 -1.07 20.74 -9.67
N LYS A 909 -0.11 20.38 -8.83
CA LYS A 909 -0.23 19.23 -7.95
C LYS A 909 -1.51 19.38 -7.12
N THR A 910 -2.51 18.52 -7.30
CA THR A 910 -3.41 18.20 -6.19
C THR A 910 -2.53 17.77 -5.02
N THR A 911 -2.75 18.40 -3.87
CA THR A 911 -1.89 18.35 -2.68
C THR A 911 -1.59 16.91 -2.25
N SER A 912 -0.42 16.43 -2.67
CA SER A 912 0.51 15.58 -1.92
C SER A 912 1.81 15.52 -2.74
N GLN A 913 2.95 15.57 -2.05
CA GLN A 913 4.34 15.51 -2.57
C GLN A 913 5.03 16.85 -2.92
N SER A 914 5.92 17.24 -2.00
CA SER A 914 7.22 17.92 -2.15
C SER A 914 7.29 19.34 -2.75
N VAL A 915 7.61 20.30 -1.89
CA VAL A 915 8.28 21.56 -2.22
C VAL A 915 9.78 21.29 -2.25
N GLY A 916 10.36 21.29 -3.45
CA GLY A 916 11.80 21.34 -3.66
C GLY A 916 12.21 22.79 -3.97
N VAL A 917 13.29 23.22 -3.33
CA VAL A 917 13.97 24.52 -3.40
C VAL A 917 13.89 25.19 -4.78
N GLU A 918 13.28 26.37 -4.86
CA GLU A 918 13.48 27.31 -5.97
C GLU A 918 14.89 27.92 -5.86
N LEU A 919 15.79 27.54 -6.77
CA LEU A 919 16.93 28.37 -7.12
C LEU A 919 16.43 29.67 -7.80
N PRO A 920 17.14 30.80 -7.69
CA PRO A 920 16.63 32.09 -8.11
C PRO A 920 16.34 32.08 -9.62
N ARG A 921 15.06 32.25 -9.98
CA ARG A 921 14.63 32.44 -11.36
C ARG A 921 15.28 33.72 -11.91
N ARG A 922 16.15 33.61 -12.91
CA ARG A 922 16.35 34.70 -13.87
C ARG A 922 15.00 34.99 -14.51
N ARG A 923 14.61 36.28 -14.58
CA ARG A 923 13.34 36.76 -15.14
C ARG A 923 13.06 36.08 -16.49
N MET A 924 12.08 35.18 -16.53
CA MET A 924 11.45 34.74 -17.77
C MET A 924 10.47 35.82 -18.23
N PHE A 925 10.62 36.24 -19.49
CA PHE A 925 9.64 37.06 -20.20
C PHE A 925 8.33 36.28 -20.42
N PRO A 926 7.19 36.96 -20.61
CA PRO A 926 5.87 36.30 -20.61
C PRO A 926 5.60 35.53 -21.91
N ASP A 927 5.36 34.21 -21.80
CA ASP A 927 4.80 33.41 -22.89
C ASP A 927 3.27 33.59 -22.97
N LYS A 928 2.75 33.83 -24.19
CA LYS A 928 1.32 34.03 -24.45
C LYS A 928 0.56 32.68 -24.46
N PRO A 929 -0.66 32.60 -23.88
CA PRO A 929 -1.52 31.44 -24.01
C PRO A 929 -1.93 31.20 -25.47
N LEU A 930 -2.16 29.94 -25.85
CA LEU A 930 -2.89 29.62 -27.08
C LEU A 930 -4.40 29.69 -26.81
N GLU A 931 -5.12 30.46 -27.64
CA GLU A 931 -6.58 30.41 -27.73
C GLU A 931 -7.08 29.08 -28.33
#